data_AF-R9AMV3-F1
#
_entry.id   AF-R9AMV3-F1
#
_cell.length_a   1.000
_cell.length_b   1.000
_cell.length_c   1.000
_cell.angle_alpha   90.00
_cell.angle_beta   90.00
_cell.angle_gamma   90.00
#
_symmetry.space_group_name_H-M   'P 1'
#
loop_
_entity.id
_entity.type
_entity.pdbx_description
1 polymer ?
#
loop_
_entity_poly.entity_id
_entity_poly.type
_entity_poly.pdbx_seq_one_letter_code
_entity_poly.pdbx_strand_id
1 'polypeptide(L)'
;MSGMTVFKRDGRKESVAFDKITARINKLCYGLDSNHVDPIEITKKVVQGVHQGITTVELDNLAAETAAYLTVKHPDYAVLAARIAISNLHKETKKAFSAVIEDLYKYVNPRNGKPGPLISDETYDIIMKNRGVLDSAILYDRDFNYNFFGFKTLERSYLLRINGKVAERPQHMLMRVAVGIHGADIERVIETYNLMSIKAFTHASPTLFNAGTPQPQMSSCFLVTMQDDSIEGIYDTLKSCALISKTAGGIGLNIHCIRATGSYISGTNGSSNGIVPMLRAFDATARYVDQGGNKRPGAFAIYLEPWHPDVFEFLDLRKNHGKEEVRARDLFYALWIPDLFMQRVQENGDWPLFCPHEAPGLHEVWGKEFEQLFFKYEREGRSKKVVKAQKLWYSILDSQVETGGPFMLYKDHANAKSNQQNLGTIKNSNLCTEIIEYSAPDEVAVCNLASIALPSYIKDRRFDFKELHKVTKVLTRNLNRIIDVNYYPVKEARNSNMRHRPIGLGVQGLADAFQLLRFPFSSEEARLLNKQIFETIYHAAVESSTELATEFGPYETYQGSPASKGQLQYDLWNVQPTNLWDWNDLKQKVARCGLRNSLLVAPMPTASTSQILGFNECFEPYTSNIYTRRVLSGEFQIVNPWLLKDLCELGLWNDGMKNKIIAHGGSIQNISEIPYEIKELYKTVWEISQKVVIDLAADRGAFIDQSQSLNVHLASPTHAQLTSMHFYAHKRGLKTGMYYLRTRPQSAAIQFTVDKEALDEAKSAQSGKSTPTSAPTPPNILNGVERMKLEDKNSSTRSNAARNVSTPVRAATISRAVSGIENTSSIKRTLSSHIDIENDENNQPRGEEIVAGEETEDEDEIDFETAKARMEAKQLEQEKLICSIENKEASTLAGGAAGVVASVLTCPLDVIKTRLQAQKKSKGHTLDGVIDTVKKISHEQGYKGYYKGLGPTILGYLPTWAIYFTVYDEVKAILSSKRGDPDGVDWSTHMIASASAGATGATLTNPLWVVKTRFMTQEKGTIPYRHTLHALESIYKNEGMKGFYKGLIPSLVGVTHVVIQFPVYERLKLKMKKADNGELSTISLLACSSISKMMASVSTYPHEVVRTRLQVERSVIGLIVAASAAPAGSSAQNEHAATVDKRDFGDFIQGAEDTGEDIKDFFTGEKRDWMDKTSDFFDNIGDAFTGDDDKQKRDWVEDASNFFDNIGDAFTGDDDKQKRDWIDDIGQFSENVKDMFDGDDK
;
A
#
# COMPACT_ATOMS: atom_id res chain seq x y z
N MET A 1 4.38 -29.91 -33.20
CA MET A 1 3.69 -30.39 -31.98
C MET A 1 3.70 -31.92 -31.82
N SER A 2 4.17 -32.71 -32.79
CA SER A 2 4.32 -34.16 -32.60
C SER A 2 5.43 -34.41 -31.57
N GLY A 3 5.08 -34.97 -30.41
CA GLY A 3 6.02 -35.30 -29.33
C GLY A 3 5.68 -34.71 -27.95
N MET A 4 4.80 -33.71 -27.85
CA MET A 4 4.41 -33.15 -26.55
C MET A 4 3.38 -34.03 -25.84
N THR A 5 3.60 -34.31 -24.55
CA THR A 5 2.71 -35.14 -23.72
C THR A 5 2.20 -34.40 -22.49
N VAL A 6 0.92 -34.59 -22.16
CA VAL A 6 0.25 -34.11 -20.93
C VAL A 6 0.00 -35.27 -19.97
N PHE A 7 -0.04 -34.97 -18.68
CA PHE A 7 -0.49 -35.93 -17.66
C PHE A 7 -1.96 -35.72 -17.33
N LYS A 8 -2.76 -36.78 -17.50
CA LYS A 8 -4.14 -36.82 -17.02
C LYS A 8 -4.20 -36.85 -15.50
N ARG A 9 -5.39 -36.54 -14.97
CA ARG A 9 -5.70 -36.63 -13.53
C ARG A 9 -5.45 -38.01 -12.92
N ASP A 10 -5.59 -39.07 -13.73
CA ASP A 10 -5.29 -40.46 -13.35
C ASP A 10 -3.80 -40.84 -13.53
N GLY A 11 -2.93 -39.87 -13.81
CA GLY A 11 -1.49 -40.07 -14.02
C GLY A 11 -1.11 -40.59 -15.40
N ARG A 12 -2.08 -40.89 -16.29
CA ARG A 12 -1.77 -41.40 -17.64
C ARG A 12 -1.20 -40.30 -18.53
N LYS A 13 -0.18 -40.64 -19.33
CA LYS A 13 0.38 -39.76 -20.37
C LYS A 13 -0.49 -39.82 -21.62
N GLU A 14 -0.83 -38.66 -22.18
CA GLU A 14 -1.50 -38.54 -23.48
C GLU A 14 -0.81 -37.47 -24.33
N SER A 15 -0.82 -37.60 -25.66
CA SER A 15 -0.30 -36.56 -26.53
C SER A 15 -1.20 -35.32 -26.54
N VAL A 16 -0.60 -34.12 -26.57
CA VAL A 16 -1.34 -32.86 -26.72
C VAL A 16 -2.05 -32.87 -28.08
N ALA A 17 -3.38 -32.86 -28.06
CA ALA A 17 -4.20 -32.78 -29.28
C ALA A 17 -5.00 -31.48 -29.29
N PHE A 18 -4.68 -30.61 -30.26
CA PHE A 18 -5.34 -29.31 -30.44
C PHE A 18 -6.87 -29.46 -30.51
N ASP A 19 -7.36 -30.38 -31.33
CA ASP A 19 -8.79 -30.62 -31.53
C ASP A 19 -9.51 -31.06 -30.26
N LYS A 20 -8.84 -31.82 -29.37
CA LYS A 20 -9.43 -32.25 -28.09
C LYS A 20 -9.61 -31.08 -27.12
N ILE A 21 -8.65 -30.15 -27.09
CA ILE A 21 -8.74 -28.95 -26.26
C ILE A 21 -9.86 -28.05 -26.80
N THR A 22 -9.86 -27.78 -28.11
CA THR A 22 -10.91 -26.99 -28.77
C THR A 22 -12.29 -27.58 -28.55
N ALA A 23 -12.48 -28.89 -28.77
CA ALA A 23 -13.77 -29.56 -28.58
C ALA A 23 -14.29 -29.43 -27.14
N ARG A 24 -13.39 -29.49 -26.17
CA ARG A 24 -13.74 -29.30 -24.76
C ARG A 24 -14.20 -27.87 -24.46
N ILE A 25 -13.46 -26.86 -24.93
CA ILE A 25 -13.83 -25.46 -24.73
C ILE A 25 -15.17 -25.18 -25.44
N ASN A 26 -15.33 -25.67 -26.66
CA ASN A 26 -16.56 -25.50 -27.44
C ASN A 26 -17.80 -26.07 -26.73
N LYS A 27 -17.68 -27.20 -26.04
CA LYS A 27 -18.77 -27.78 -25.24
C LYS A 27 -19.25 -26.85 -24.11
N LEU A 28 -18.40 -25.93 -23.65
CA LEU A 28 -18.70 -24.96 -22.59
C LEU A 28 -19.24 -23.62 -23.14
N CYS A 29 -19.31 -23.44 -24.46
CA CYS A 29 -19.79 -22.23 -25.12
C CYS A 29 -21.31 -22.17 -25.33
N TYR A 30 -22.10 -23.05 -24.71
CA TYR A 30 -23.55 -23.07 -24.89
C TYR A 30 -24.21 -21.73 -24.50
N GLY A 31 -25.03 -21.18 -25.38
CA GLY A 31 -25.74 -19.91 -25.16
C GLY A 31 -24.84 -18.67 -25.06
N LEU A 32 -23.56 -18.77 -25.44
CA LEU A 32 -22.68 -17.61 -25.62
C LEU A 32 -22.75 -17.13 -27.07
N ASP A 33 -22.42 -15.85 -27.32
CA ASP A 33 -22.41 -15.30 -28.67
C ASP A 33 -21.28 -15.90 -29.52
N SER A 34 -21.67 -16.76 -30.48
CA SER A 34 -20.76 -17.44 -31.39
C SER A 34 -20.06 -16.50 -32.39
N ASN A 35 -20.53 -15.27 -32.57
CA ASN A 35 -19.87 -14.29 -33.44
C ASN A 35 -18.64 -13.66 -32.78
N HIS A 36 -18.61 -13.62 -31.44
CA HIS A 36 -17.58 -12.94 -30.68
C HIS A 36 -16.70 -13.90 -29.86
N VAL A 37 -17.24 -15.04 -29.41
CA VAL A 37 -16.52 -16.04 -28.64
C VAL A 37 -15.96 -17.13 -29.56
N ASP A 38 -14.64 -17.15 -29.75
CA ASP A 38 -13.93 -18.15 -30.56
C ASP A 38 -13.11 -19.12 -29.68
N PRO A 39 -13.55 -20.38 -29.52
CA PRO A 39 -12.80 -21.43 -28.82
C PRO A 39 -11.42 -21.72 -29.43
N ILE A 40 -11.25 -21.50 -30.73
CA ILE A 40 -10.01 -21.75 -31.46
C ILE A 40 -8.95 -20.72 -31.05
N GLU A 41 -9.33 -19.45 -30.90
CA GLU A 41 -8.42 -18.40 -30.42
C GLU A 41 -7.85 -18.74 -29.04
N ILE A 42 -8.71 -19.17 -28.11
CA ILE A 42 -8.28 -19.60 -26.78
C ILE A 42 -7.31 -20.78 -26.90
N THR A 43 -7.66 -21.80 -27.68
CA THR A 43 -6.83 -23.00 -27.83
C THR A 43 -5.45 -22.68 -28.40
N LYS A 44 -5.36 -21.80 -29.41
CA LYS A 44 -4.08 -21.35 -29.97
C LYS A 44 -3.18 -20.72 -28.90
N LYS A 45 -3.73 -19.84 -28.05
CA LYS A 45 -2.99 -19.17 -26.97
C LYS A 45 -2.60 -20.12 -25.86
N VAL A 46 -3.49 -21.04 -25.47
CA VAL A 46 -3.21 -22.07 -24.46
C VAL A 46 -2.05 -22.96 -24.91
N VAL A 47 -2.07 -23.43 -26.15
CA VAL A 47 -1.04 -24.32 -26.70
C VAL A 47 0.33 -23.64 -26.77
N GLN A 48 0.40 -22.32 -26.91
CA GLN A 48 1.67 -21.58 -26.82
C GLN A 48 2.28 -21.60 -25.41
N GLY A 49 1.45 -21.72 -24.36
CA GLY A 49 1.88 -21.82 -22.97
C GLY A 49 2.11 -23.26 -22.46
N VAL A 50 1.92 -24.28 -23.30
CA VAL A 50 2.09 -25.69 -22.92
C VAL A 50 3.55 -26.09 -22.94
N HIS A 51 4.02 -26.70 -21.85
CA HIS A 51 5.33 -27.36 -21.77
C HIS A 51 5.19 -28.89 -21.64
N GLN A 52 6.29 -29.60 -21.88
CA GLN A 52 6.33 -31.06 -21.73
C GLN A 52 5.99 -31.46 -20.30
N GLY A 53 5.04 -32.39 -20.14
CA GLY A 53 4.65 -32.90 -18.83
C GLY A 53 3.67 -32.00 -18.06
N ILE A 54 3.05 -31.01 -18.69
CA ILE A 54 1.97 -30.24 -18.06
C ILE A 54 0.80 -31.16 -17.67
N THR A 55 0.17 -30.91 -16.53
CA THR A 55 -1.01 -31.65 -16.11
C THR A 55 -2.28 -31.12 -16.79
N THR A 56 -3.29 -31.98 -16.94
CA THR A 56 -4.60 -31.54 -17.46
C THR A 56 -5.32 -30.53 -16.57
N VAL A 57 -4.93 -30.41 -15.29
CA VAL A 57 -5.47 -29.41 -14.35
C VAL A 57 -4.84 -28.04 -14.62
N GLU A 58 -3.52 -27.98 -14.76
CA GLU A 58 -2.80 -26.76 -15.15
C GLU A 58 -3.23 -26.26 -16.52
N LEU A 59 -3.45 -27.17 -17.46
CA LEU A 59 -3.98 -26.83 -18.79
C LEU A 59 -5.36 -26.17 -18.72
N ASP A 60 -6.25 -26.67 -17.86
CA ASP A 60 -7.59 -26.10 -17.68
C ASP A 60 -7.54 -24.73 -16.98
N ASN A 61 -6.63 -24.56 -16.02
CA ASN A 61 -6.41 -23.28 -15.36
C ASN A 61 -5.88 -22.24 -16.36
N LEU A 62 -4.89 -22.61 -17.18
CA LEU A 62 -4.36 -21.75 -18.24
C LEU A 62 -5.44 -21.38 -19.26
N ALA A 63 -6.31 -22.31 -19.63
CA ALA A 63 -7.43 -22.05 -20.53
C ALA A 63 -8.46 -21.08 -19.91
N ALA A 64 -8.78 -21.24 -18.63
CA ALA A 64 -9.67 -20.33 -17.92
C ALA A 64 -9.08 -18.92 -17.80
N GLU A 65 -7.78 -18.79 -17.48
CA GLU A 65 -7.09 -17.51 -17.40
C GLU A 65 -6.98 -16.83 -18.76
N THR A 66 -6.65 -17.59 -19.81
CA THR A 66 -6.60 -17.08 -21.19
C THR A 66 -7.97 -16.57 -21.62
N ALA A 67 -9.06 -17.28 -21.31
CA ALA A 67 -10.41 -16.81 -21.57
C ALA A 67 -10.73 -15.55 -20.75
N ALA A 68 -10.32 -15.47 -19.48
CA ALA A 68 -10.53 -14.29 -18.65
C ALA A 68 -9.81 -13.05 -19.21
N TYR A 69 -8.61 -13.20 -19.78
CA TYR A 69 -7.90 -12.12 -20.49
C TYR A 69 -8.66 -11.60 -21.72
N LEU A 70 -9.49 -12.43 -22.35
CA LEU A 70 -10.31 -12.05 -23.50
C LEU A 70 -11.63 -11.37 -23.09
N THR A 71 -11.91 -11.18 -21.80
CA THR A 71 -13.10 -10.45 -21.30
C THR A 71 -13.18 -9.03 -21.87
N VAL A 72 -12.02 -8.39 -22.14
CA VAL A 72 -11.96 -7.07 -22.77
C VAL A 72 -12.47 -7.06 -24.22
N LYS A 73 -12.58 -8.22 -24.89
CA LYS A 73 -13.15 -8.31 -26.23
C LYS A 73 -14.68 -8.41 -26.18
N HIS A 74 -15.21 -9.27 -25.30
CA HIS A 74 -16.64 -9.52 -25.16
C HIS A 74 -16.93 -10.07 -23.75
N PRO A 75 -18.05 -9.69 -23.09
CA PRO A 75 -18.33 -10.08 -21.71
C PRO A 75 -18.51 -11.60 -21.54
N ASP A 76 -18.98 -12.30 -22.58
CA ASP A 76 -19.18 -13.77 -22.54
C ASP A 76 -17.89 -14.55 -22.31
N TYR A 77 -16.72 -13.99 -22.62
CA TYR A 77 -15.44 -14.63 -22.27
C TYR A 77 -15.25 -14.78 -20.76
N ALA A 78 -15.79 -13.87 -19.94
CA ALA A 78 -15.77 -14.01 -18.49
C ALA A 78 -16.64 -15.17 -18.00
N VAL A 79 -17.76 -15.43 -18.69
CA VAL A 79 -18.64 -16.57 -18.43
C VAL A 79 -17.96 -17.86 -18.86
N LEU A 80 -17.36 -17.89 -20.06
CA LEU A 80 -16.60 -19.05 -20.53
C LEU A 80 -15.42 -19.39 -19.61
N ALA A 81 -14.66 -18.38 -19.19
CA ALA A 81 -13.56 -18.52 -18.24
C ALA A 81 -14.03 -19.16 -16.92
N ALA A 82 -15.15 -18.69 -16.39
CA ALA A 82 -15.76 -19.28 -15.20
C ALA A 82 -16.15 -20.74 -15.44
N ARG A 83 -16.83 -21.04 -16.56
CA ARG A 83 -17.27 -22.40 -16.89
C ARG A 83 -16.12 -23.38 -17.02
N ILE A 84 -14.98 -22.96 -17.61
CA ILE A 84 -13.78 -23.78 -17.68
C ILE A 84 -13.24 -24.06 -16.28
N ALA A 85 -13.12 -23.03 -15.43
CA ALA A 85 -12.61 -23.16 -14.06
C ALA A 85 -13.53 -24.04 -13.18
N ILE A 86 -14.85 -23.87 -13.28
CA ILE A 86 -15.84 -24.66 -12.54
C ILE A 86 -15.87 -26.10 -13.05
N SER A 87 -15.79 -26.32 -14.37
CA SER A 87 -15.69 -27.66 -14.94
C SER A 87 -14.42 -28.38 -14.47
N ASN A 88 -13.32 -27.65 -14.30
CA ASN A 88 -12.10 -28.16 -13.70
C ASN A 88 -12.35 -28.57 -12.23
N LEU A 89 -12.93 -27.69 -11.41
CA LEU A 89 -13.27 -27.96 -10.01
C LEU A 89 -14.17 -29.20 -9.87
N HIS A 90 -15.17 -29.35 -10.73
CA HIS A 90 -16.08 -30.51 -10.71
C HIS A 90 -15.38 -31.84 -10.98
N LYS A 91 -14.22 -31.83 -11.66
CA LYS A 91 -13.42 -33.04 -11.88
C LYS A 91 -12.49 -33.36 -10.71
N GLU A 92 -12.14 -32.34 -9.91
CA GLU A 92 -11.29 -32.48 -8.72
C GLU A 92 -12.07 -32.73 -7.42
N THR A 93 -13.39 -32.57 -7.45
CA THR A 93 -14.26 -32.67 -6.26
C THR A 93 -15.29 -33.79 -6.40
N LYS A 94 -15.59 -34.46 -5.27
CA LYS A 94 -16.70 -35.42 -5.20
C LYS A 94 -18.02 -34.73 -5.56
N LYS A 95 -18.93 -35.46 -6.22
CA LYS A 95 -20.23 -34.91 -6.62
C LYS A 95 -21.19 -34.84 -5.43
N ALA A 96 -21.47 -35.97 -4.77
CA ALA A 96 -22.44 -36.05 -3.68
C ALA A 96 -22.06 -35.13 -2.51
N PHE A 97 -23.02 -34.36 -2.00
CA PHE A 97 -22.78 -33.39 -0.93
C PHE A 97 -22.49 -34.10 0.40
N SER A 98 -23.28 -35.11 0.77
CA SER A 98 -23.05 -35.86 2.01
C SER A 98 -21.66 -36.49 2.04
N ALA A 99 -21.15 -37.00 0.92
CA ALA A 99 -19.82 -37.59 0.83
C ALA A 99 -18.69 -36.57 1.08
N VAL A 100 -18.85 -35.32 0.62
CA VAL A 100 -17.89 -34.24 0.91
C VAL A 100 -17.95 -33.86 2.39
N ILE A 101 -19.15 -33.76 2.96
CA ILE A 101 -19.35 -33.47 4.38
C ILE A 101 -18.74 -34.57 5.26
N GLU A 102 -18.84 -35.83 4.84
CA GLU A 102 -18.18 -36.95 5.51
C GLU A 102 -16.65 -36.83 5.52
N ASP A 103 -16.04 -36.46 4.40
CA ASP A 103 -14.60 -36.24 4.32
C ASP A 103 -14.15 -35.06 5.20
N LEU A 104 -14.93 -33.98 5.22
CA LEU A 104 -14.64 -32.78 6.03
C LEU A 104 -14.79 -33.05 7.53
N TYR A 105 -15.77 -33.87 7.92
CA TYR A 105 -15.98 -34.28 9.30
C TYR A 105 -14.90 -35.25 9.78
N LYS A 106 -14.56 -36.25 8.97
CA LYS A 106 -13.53 -37.26 9.29
C LYS A 106 -12.09 -36.77 9.05
N TYR A 107 -11.89 -35.48 8.81
CA TYR A 107 -10.56 -34.94 8.53
C TYR A 107 -9.61 -35.15 9.73
N VAL A 108 -8.45 -35.74 9.43
CA VAL A 108 -7.34 -35.92 10.36
C VAL A 108 -6.16 -35.11 9.85
N ASN A 109 -5.57 -34.29 10.72
CA ASN A 109 -4.43 -33.49 10.33
C ASN A 109 -3.23 -34.40 10.04
N PRO A 110 -2.68 -34.40 8.80
CA PRO A 110 -1.66 -35.35 8.40
C PRO A 110 -0.32 -35.15 9.12
N ARG A 111 -0.08 -33.97 9.69
CA ARG A 111 1.20 -33.66 10.36
C ARG A 111 1.27 -34.17 11.79
N ASN A 112 0.13 -34.29 12.49
CA ASN A 112 0.10 -34.69 13.90
C ASN A 112 -0.83 -35.88 14.18
N GLY A 113 -1.54 -36.40 13.18
CA GLY A 113 -2.44 -37.55 13.30
C GLY A 113 -3.69 -37.31 14.15
N LYS A 114 -3.96 -36.06 14.58
CA LYS A 114 -5.12 -35.75 15.43
C LYS A 114 -6.37 -35.47 14.58
N PRO A 115 -7.56 -35.93 15.01
CA PRO A 115 -8.82 -35.49 14.42
C PRO A 115 -8.95 -33.97 14.46
N GLY A 116 -9.39 -33.37 13.36
CA GLY A 116 -9.60 -31.93 13.24
C GLY A 116 -10.85 -31.62 12.43
N PRO A 117 -12.04 -32.07 12.85
CA PRO A 117 -13.26 -31.96 12.06
C PRO A 117 -13.52 -30.52 11.62
N LEU A 118 -13.89 -30.34 10.35
CA LEU A 118 -14.22 -29.02 9.78
C LEU A 118 -15.73 -28.73 9.81
N ILE A 119 -16.55 -29.72 10.20
CA ILE A 119 -18.01 -29.66 10.32
C ILE A 119 -18.37 -30.00 11.77
N SER A 120 -19.39 -29.35 12.34
CA SER A 120 -19.86 -29.67 13.68
C SER A 120 -20.58 -31.03 13.73
N ASP A 121 -20.54 -31.69 14.89
CA ASP A 121 -21.23 -32.98 15.11
C ASP A 121 -22.73 -32.86 14.78
N GLU A 122 -23.39 -31.82 15.27
CA GLU A 122 -24.81 -31.57 15.02
C GLU A 122 -25.13 -31.42 13.52
N THR A 123 -24.31 -30.64 12.80
CA THR A 123 -24.51 -30.42 11.35
C THR A 123 -24.29 -31.72 10.58
N TYR A 124 -23.26 -32.49 10.95
CA TYR A 124 -22.96 -33.78 10.34
C TYR A 124 -24.13 -34.76 10.49
N ASP A 125 -24.65 -34.91 11.72
CA ASP A 125 -25.73 -35.84 12.00
C ASP A 125 -27.02 -35.49 11.25
N ILE A 126 -27.37 -34.20 11.21
CA ILE A 126 -28.53 -33.70 10.45
C ILE A 126 -28.37 -33.99 8.96
N ILE A 127 -27.19 -33.73 8.38
CA ILE A 127 -26.92 -33.98 6.97
C ILE A 127 -26.99 -35.47 6.67
N MET A 128 -26.37 -36.32 7.50
CA MET A 128 -26.35 -37.76 7.28
C MET A 128 -27.74 -38.38 7.40
N LYS A 129 -28.54 -37.94 8.37
CA LYS A 129 -29.93 -38.37 8.54
C LYS A 129 -30.81 -38.02 7.33
N ASN A 130 -30.54 -36.89 6.67
CA ASN A 130 -31.35 -36.36 5.57
C ASN A 130 -30.66 -36.42 4.19
N ARG A 131 -29.57 -37.19 4.06
CA ARG A 131 -28.66 -37.16 2.90
C ARG A 131 -29.36 -37.36 1.56
N GLY A 132 -30.36 -38.25 1.49
CA GLY A 132 -31.07 -38.55 0.25
C GLY A 132 -31.81 -37.33 -0.31
N VAL A 133 -32.49 -36.58 0.57
CA VAL A 133 -33.21 -35.36 0.20
C VAL A 133 -32.22 -34.24 -0.14
N LEU A 134 -31.24 -33.99 0.73
CA LEU A 134 -30.28 -32.89 0.57
C LEU A 134 -29.39 -33.05 -0.68
N ASP A 135 -28.88 -34.25 -0.96
CA ASP A 135 -28.09 -34.52 -2.17
C ASP A 135 -28.92 -34.31 -3.45
N SER A 136 -30.20 -34.70 -3.42
CA SER A 136 -31.10 -34.57 -4.58
C SER A 136 -31.58 -33.14 -4.84
N ALA A 137 -31.65 -32.31 -3.79
CA ALA A 137 -32.06 -30.91 -3.90
C ALA A 137 -31.01 -30.03 -4.58
N ILE A 138 -29.74 -30.44 -4.60
CA ILE A 138 -28.64 -29.66 -5.14
C ILE A 138 -28.64 -29.67 -6.67
N LEU A 139 -28.67 -28.48 -7.27
CA LEU A 139 -28.55 -28.29 -8.71
C LEU A 139 -27.15 -27.79 -9.08
N TYR A 140 -26.25 -28.71 -9.45
CA TYR A 140 -24.84 -28.37 -9.78
C TYR A 140 -24.67 -27.47 -10.99
N ASP A 141 -25.67 -27.38 -11.88
CA ASP A 141 -25.63 -26.47 -13.02
C ASP A 141 -25.60 -25.00 -12.57
N ARG A 142 -26.10 -24.69 -11.36
CA ARG A 142 -26.05 -23.35 -10.77
C ARG A 142 -24.62 -22.89 -10.45
N ASP A 143 -23.63 -23.79 -10.36
CA ASP A 143 -22.23 -23.38 -10.25
C ASP A 143 -21.80 -22.56 -11.48
N PHE A 144 -22.34 -22.86 -12.67
CA PHE A 144 -21.99 -22.14 -13.91
C PHE A 144 -22.57 -20.74 -14.02
N ASN A 145 -23.35 -20.29 -13.02
CA ASN A 145 -23.86 -18.92 -12.96
C ASN A 145 -22.84 -17.91 -12.41
N TYR A 146 -21.73 -18.36 -11.80
CA TYR A 146 -20.68 -17.45 -11.35
C TYR A 146 -19.83 -16.95 -12.52
N ASN A 147 -19.36 -15.70 -12.42
CA ASN A 147 -18.31 -15.21 -13.32
C ASN A 147 -16.93 -15.65 -12.80
N PHE A 148 -15.89 -15.49 -13.62
CA PHE A 148 -14.56 -16.02 -13.31
C PHE A 148 -14.01 -15.46 -11.99
N PHE A 149 -14.12 -14.15 -11.78
CA PHE A 149 -13.57 -13.50 -10.60
C PHE A 149 -14.34 -13.85 -9.32
N GLY A 150 -15.67 -13.90 -9.40
CA GLY A 150 -16.51 -14.32 -8.27
C GLY A 150 -16.21 -15.76 -7.86
N PHE A 151 -16.04 -16.66 -8.84
CA PHE A 151 -15.61 -18.03 -8.60
C PHE A 151 -14.20 -18.09 -7.97
N LYS A 152 -13.24 -17.31 -8.47
CA LYS A 152 -11.88 -17.26 -7.89
C LYS A 152 -11.87 -16.71 -6.47
N THR A 153 -12.73 -15.75 -6.14
CA THR A 153 -12.93 -15.31 -4.76
C THR A 153 -13.44 -16.44 -3.87
N LEU A 154 -14.44 -17.21 -4.33
CA LEU A 154 -14.94 -18.38 -3.60
C LEU A 154 -13.84 -19.43 -3.40
N GLU A 155 -13.16 -19.82 -4.47
CA GLU A 155 -12.10 -20.83 -4.48
C GLU A 155 -10.96 -20.47 -3.51
N ARG A 156 -10.57 -19.20 -3.46
CA ARG A 156 -9.47 -18.73 -2.60
C ARG A 156 -9.79 -18.85 -1.12
N SER A 157 -10.97 -18.39 -0.69
CA SER A 157 -11.23 -18.13 0.73
C SER A 157 -12.45 -18.83 1.33
N TYR A 158 -13.46 -19.19 0.53
CA TYR A 158 -14.78 -19.61 1.05
C TYR A 158 -15.02 -21.11 0.99
N LEU A 159 -14.47 -21.80 -0.02
CA LEU A 159 -14.64 -23.25 -0.16
C LEU A 159 -13.71 -23.98 0.80
N LEU A 160 -14.25 -24.85 1.65
CA LEU A 160 -13.43 -25.63 2.60
C LEU A 160 -12.45 -26.54 1.86
N ARG A 161 -11.28 -26.72 2.48
CA ARG A 161 -10.13 -27.42 1.90
C ARG A 161 -9.67 -28.57 2.78
N ILE A 162 -9.27 -29.66 2.15
CA ILE A 162 -8.59 -30.80 2.78
C ILE A 162 -7.16 -30.84 2.25
N ASN A 163 -6.17 -30.76 3.13
CA ASN A 163 -4.74 -30.77 2.77
C ASN A 163 -4.37 -29.74 1.68
N GLY A 164 -4.94 -28.54 1.77
CA GLY A 164 -4.73 -27.44 0.82
C GLY A 164 -5.53 -27.55 -0.49
N LYS A 165 -6.16 -28.68 -0.78
CA LYS A 165 -7.03 -28.90 -1.95
C LYS A 165 -8.49 -28.56 -1.62
N VAL A 166 -9.18 -27.92 -2.56
CA VAL A 166 -10.60 -27.58 -2.42
C VAL A 166 -11.44 -28.87 -2.38
N ALA A 167 -12.25 -29.03 -1.34
CA ALA A 167 -13.15 -30.16 -1.17
C ALA A 167 -14.59 -29.80 -1.56
N GLU A 168 -15.03 -28.59 -1.22
CA GLU A 168 -16.39 -28.11 -1.51
C GLU A 168 -16.53 -27.54 -2.92
N ARG A 169 -17.67 -27.80 -3.55
CA ARG A 169 -18.20 -26.99 -4.66
C ARG A 169 -18.97 -25.79 -4.08
N PRO A 170 -19.21 -24.72 -4.89
CA PRO A 170 -20.06 -23.62 -4.44
C PRO A 170 -21.43 -24.09 -3.94
N GLN A 171 -22.10 -25.01 -4.65
CA GLN A 171 -23.36 -25.57 -4.16
C GLN A 171 -23.25 -26.29 -2.80
N HIS A 172 -22.14 -26.98 -2.53
CA HIS A 172 -21.92 -27.66 -1.25
C HIS A 172 -21.80 -26.65 -0.11
N MET A 173 -21.04 -25.57 -0.32
CA MET A 173 -20.92 -24.47 0.64
C MET A 173 -22.30 -23.85 0.92
N LEU A 174 -23.09 -23.56 -0.12
CA LEU A 174 -24.43 -22.96 0.06
C LEU A 174 -25.38 -23.90 0.82
N MET A 175 -25.36 -25.21 0.55
CA MET A 175 -26.16 -26.17 1.29
C MET A 175 -25.70 -26.30 2.74
N ARG A 176 -24.38 -26.37 2.99
CA ARG A 176 -23.81 -26.35 4.35
C ARG A 176 -24.25 -25.11 5.12
N VAL A 177 -24.21 -23.94 4.50
CA VAL A 177 -24.66 -22.68 5.13
C VAL A 177 -26.15 -22.76 5.46
N ALA A 178 -27.00 -23.23 4.54
CA ALA A 178 -28.43 -23.37 4.78
C ALA A 178 -28.74 -24.34 5.94
N VAL A 179 -28.06 -25.50 5.99
CA VAL A 179 -28.18 -26.45 7.12
C VAL A 179 -27.62 -25.84 8.41
N GLY A 180 -26.49 -25.15 8.36
CA GLY A 180 -25.90 -24.52 9.55
C GLY A 180 -26.78 -23.43 10.17
N ILE A 181 -27.67 -22.81 9.40
CA ILE A 181 -28.66 -21.84 9.91
C ILE A 181 -29.90 -22.56 10.45
N HIS A 182 -30.51 -23.43 9.64
CA HIS A 182 -31.85 -23.97 9.93
C HIS A 182 -31.84 -25.31 10.66
N GLY A 183 -30.69 -25.97 10.76
CA GLY A 183 -30.55 -27.27 11.39
C GLY A 183 -31.49 -28.31 10.78
N ALA A 184 -32.33 -28.90 11.63
CA ALA A 184 -33.24 -29.98 11.24
C ALA A 184 -34.49 -29.53 10.45
N ASP A 185 -34.73 -28.23 10.26
CA ASP A 185 -35.82 -27.71 9.44
C ASP A 185 -35.47 -27.78 7.95
N ILE A 186 -35.62 -28.97 7.37
CA ILE A 186 -35.19 -29.27 5.99
C ILE A 186 -35.97 -28.45 4.94
N GLU A 187 -37.22 -28.06 5.21
CA GLU A 187 -37.98 -27.22 4.31
C GLU A 187 -37.34 -25.82 4.19
N ARG A 188 -36.98 -25.21 5.32
CA ARG A 188 -36.30 -23.91 5.34
C ARG A 188 -34.86 -23.99 4.84
N VAL A 189 -34.18 -25.10 5.06
CA VAL A 189 -32.88 -25.40 4.42
C VAL A 189 -33.01 -25.30 2.90
N ILE A 190 -33.96 -26.02 2.31
CA ILE A 190 -34.15 -26.07 0.86
C ILE A 190 -34.61 -24.71 0.31
N GLU A 191 -35.49 -24.00 1.00
CA GLU A 191 -35.91 -22.62 0.64
C GLU A 191 -34.69 -21.70 0.55
N THR A 192 -33.88 -21.67 1.61
CA THR A 192 -32.68 -20.81 1.70
C THR A 192 -31.63 -21.19 0.67
N TYR A 193 -31.34 -22.48 0.52
CA TYR A 193 -30.40 -22.98 -0.49
C TYR A 193 -30.82 -22.55 -1.91
N ASN A 194 -32.10 -22.72 -2.25
CA ASN A 194 -32.59 -22.36 -3.57
C ASN A 194 -32.43 -20.87 -3.85
N LEU A 195 -32.83 -20.00 -2.91
CA LEU A 195 -32.72 -18.56 -3.09
C LEU A 195 -31.27 -18.06 -3.16
N MET A 196 -30.37 -18.60 -2.35
CA MET A 196 -28.94 -18.26 -2.43
C MET A 196 -28.30 -18.74 -3.73
N SER A 197 -28.61 -19.96 -4.18
CA SER A 197 -27.99 -20.56 -5.37
C SER A 197 -28.48 -19.95 -6.69
N ILE A 198 -29.65 -19.31 -6.71
CA ILE A 198 -30.09 -18.44 -7.82
C ILE A 198 -29.63 -16.98 -7.67
N LYS A 199 -28.82 -16.67 -6.65
CA LYS A 199 -28.31 -15.34 -6.34
C LYS A 199 -29.40 -14.31 -6.02
N ALA A 200 -30.48 -14.69 -5.35
CA ALA A 200 -31.49 -13.72 -4.88
C ALA A 200 -30.96 -12.86 -3.72
N PHE A 201 -30.14 -13.46 -2.86
CA PHE A 201 -29.39 -12.81 -1.78
C PHE A 201 -28.14 -13.63 -1.42
N THR A 202 -27.30 -13.09 -0.55
CA THR A 202 -26.24 -13.84 0.13
C THR A 202 -26.10 -13.39 1.58
N HIS A 203 -25.70 -14.30 2.45
CA HIS A 203 -25.25 -13.96 3.80
C HIS A 203 -23.86 -13.32 3.78
N ALA A 204 -23.50 -12.65 4.86
CA ALA A 204 -22.17 -12.05 5.03
C ALA A 204 -21.06 -13.09 5.11
N SER A 205 -19.81 -12.66 4.88
CA SER A 205 -18.65 -13.55 4.82
C SER A 205 -18.48 -14.46 6.04
N PRO A 206 -18.63 -14.00 7.30
CA PRO A 206 -18.50 -14.88 8.47
C PRO A 206 -19.52 -16.02 8.47
N THR A 207 -20.76 -15.76 8.06
CA THR A 207 -21.77 -16.81 7.89
C THR A 207 -21.37 -17.82 6.82
N LEU A 208 -20.88 -17.36 5.67
CA LEU A 208 -20.43 -18.25 4.59
C LEU A 208 -19.22 -19.12 5.01
N PHE A 209 -18.30 -18.56 5.81
CA PHE A 209 -17.14 -19.29 6.32
C PHE A 209 -17.51 -20.33 7.38
N ASN A 210 -18.37 -19.94 8.34
CA ASN A 210 -18.44 -20.65 9.62
C ASN A 210 -19.78 -21.36 9.87
N ALA A 211 -20.83 -21.11 9.09
CA ALA A 211 -22.08 -21.86 9.26
C ALA A 211 -21.84 -23.37 9.05
N GLY A 212 -22.30 -24.17 10.01
CA GLY A 212 -22.14 -25.62 10.03
C GLY A 212 -20.76 -26.14 10.46
N THR A 213 -19.84 -25.26 10.88
CA THR A 213 -18.51 -25.65 11.41
C THR A 213 -18.53 -25.77 12.94
N PRO A 214 -17.49 -26.34 13.60
CA PRO A 214 -17.49 -26.59 15.05
C PRO A 214 -17.68 -25.35 15.95
N GLN A 215 -17.26 -24.18 15.50
CA GLN A 215 -17.44 -22.91 16.21
C GLN A 215 -18.03 -21.88 15.26
N PRO A 216 -19.37 -21.92 15.05
CA PRO A 216 -20.03 -21.13 14.02
C PRO A 216 -20.20 -19.66 14.46
N GLN A 217 -19.11 -18.90 14.47
CA GLN A 217 -19.18 -17.45 14.60
C GLN A 217 -19.61 -16.88 13.24
N MET A 218 -20.84 -16.39 13.16
CA MET A 218 -21.51 -15.96 11.93
C MET A 218 -21.78 -14.45 11.87
N SER A 219 -21.62 -13.75 13.00
CA SER A 219 -21.85 -12.30 13.11
C SER A 219 -20.63 -11.50 12.62
N SER A 220 -20.88 -10.36 11.95
CA SER A 220 -19.81 -9.64 11.25
C SER A 220 -19.16 -8.51 12.04
N CYS A 221 -19.94 -7.84 12.87
CA CYS A 221 -19.53 -6.60 13.53
C CYS A 221 -19.94 -6.59 14.99
N PHE A 222 -19.08 -5.98 15.81
CA PHE A 222 -19.28 -5.81 17.25
C PHE A 222 -19.10 -4.35 17.63
N LEU A 223 -19.98 -3.83 18.51
CA LEU A 223 -19.85 -2.50 19.09
C LEU A 223 -19.50 -2.66 20.56
N VAL A 224 -18.33 -2.17 20.93
CA VAL A 224 -17.77 -2.30 22.27
C VAL A 224 -17.77 -0.93 22.92
N THR A 225 -18.24 -0.88 24.17
CA THR A 225 -18.07 0.26 25.06
C THR A 225 -16.87 0.02 25.95
N MET A 226 -16.00 1.03 26.09
CA MET A 226 -14.94 0.99 27.08
C MET A 226 -15.54 0.74 28.47
N GLN A 227 -15.07 -0.31 29.15
CA GLN A 227 -15.65 -0.76 30.41
C GLN A 227 -15.67 0.33 31.49
N ASP A 228 -14.53 0.99 31.68
CA ASP A 228 -14.34 2.05 32.67
C ASP A 228 -13.07 2.87 32.35
N ASP A 229 -12.96 4.08 32.90
CA ASP A 229 -11.77 4.94 32.86
C ASP A 229 -10.73 4.52 33.92
N SER A 230 -10.30 3.26 33.82
CA SER A 230 -9.33 2.61 34.69
C SER A 230 -8.46 1.63 33.91
N ILE A 231 -7.28 1.28 34.43
CA ILE A 231 -6.38 0.31 33.77
C ILE A 231 -7.07 -1.05 33.62
N GLU A 232 -7.78 -1.52 34.65
CA GLU A 232 -8.53 -2.77 34.60
C GLU A 232 -9.60 -2.73 33.49
N GLY A 233 -10.43 -1.68 33.45
CA GLY A 233 -11.44 -1.51 32.41
C GLY A 233 -10.85 -1.45 31.00
N ILE A 234 -9.74 -0.75 30.82
CA ILE A 234 -9.03 -0.66 29.53
C ILE A 234 -8.52 -2.03 29.07
N TYR A 235 -7.87 -2.80 29.95
CA TYR A 235 -7.31 -4.11 29.58
C TYR A 235 -8.38 -5.19 29.42
N ASP A 236 -9.48 -5.15 30.16
CA ASP A 236 -10.65 -6.02 29.93
C ASP A 236 -11.32 -5.73 28.59
N THR A 237 -11.41 -4.45 28.22
CA THR A 237 -11.88 -4.04 26.89
C THR A 237 -10.93 -4.56 25.81
N LEU A 238 -9.62 -4.41 25.99
CA LEU A 238 -8.61 -4.91 25.04
C LEU A 238 -8.69 -6.43 24.86
N LYS A 239 -8.83 -7.17 25.97
CA LYS A 239 -9.04 -8.63 25.96
C LYS A 239 -10.30 -9.01 25.17
N SER A 240 -11.40 -8.30 25.39
CA SER A 240 -12.65 -8.52 24.65
C SER A 240 -12.46 -8.28 23.15
N CYS A 241 -11.79 -7.19 22.78
CA CYS A 241 -11.44 -6.90 21.39
C CYS A 241 -10.55 -8.00 20.77
N ALA A 242 -9.56 -8.51 21.50
CA ALA A 242 -8.70 -9.60 21.02
C ALA A 242 -9.49 -10.90 20.79
N LEU A 243 -10.40 -11.27 21.70
CA LEU A 243 -11.24 -12.47 21.56
C LEU A 243 -12.21 -12.35 20.38
N ILE A 244 -12.81 -11.18 20.18
CA ILE A 244 -13.69 -10.91 19.04
C ILE A 244 -12.89 -10.96 17.74
N SER A 245 -11.74 -10.27 17.67
CA SER A 245 -10.88 -10.23 16.49
C SER A 245 -10.39 -11.62 16.10
N LYS A 246 -10.01 -12.46 17.07
CA LYS A 246 -9.59 -13.86 16.84
C LYS A 246 -10.61 -14.64 16.00
N THR A 247 -11.90 -14.34 16.17
CA THR A 247 -13.01 -14.98 15.45
C THR A 247 -13.49 -14.20 14.23
N ALA A 248 -12.65 -13.32 13.69
CA ALA A 248 -12.90 -12.54 12.49
C ALA A 248 -14.00 -11.45 12.54
N GLY A 249 -14.35 -11.01 13.75
CA GLY A 249 -15.27 -9.89 13.98
C GLY A 249 -14.59 -8.53 13.82
N GLY A 250 -15.20 -7.62 13.05
CA GLY A 250 -14.79 -6.21 13.02
C GLY A 250 -15.36 -5.44 14.22
N ILE A 251 -14.60 -4.50 14.77
CA ILE A 251 -14.98 -3.81 16.02
C ILE A 251 -15.17 -2.32 15.79
N GLY A 252 -16.24 -1.75 16.34
CA GLY A 252 -16.35 -0.32 16.66
C GLY A 252 -16.22 -0.13 18.16
N LEU A 253 -15.26 0.67 18.62
CA LEU A 253 -14.99 0.91 20.04
C LEU A 253 -15.18 2.39 20.37
N ASN A 254 -16.06 2.72 21.31
CA ASN A 254 -16.11 4.08 21.86
C ASN A 254 -15.15 4.24 23.04
N ILE A 255 -14.45 5.37 23.10
CA ILE A 255 -13.47 5.70 24.16
C ILE A 255 -13.76 7.05 24.82
N HIS A 256 -14.98 7.58 24.66
CA HIS A 256 -15.36 8.93 25.12
C HIS A 256 -15.18 9.15 26.62
N CYS A 257 -15.21 8.08 27.42
CA CYS A 257 -15.10 8.14 28.87
C CYS A 257 -13.64 8.21 29.37
N ILE A 258 -12.65 7.91 28.53
CA ILE A 258 -11.25 7.87 28.95
C ILE A 258 -10.72 9.28 29.20
N ARG A 259 -10.07 9.49 30.34
CA ARG A 259 -9.52 10.81 30.70
C ARG A 259 -8.44 11.28 29.73
N ALA A 260 -8.46 12.57 29.43
CA ALA A 260 -7.50 13.19 28.52
C ALA A 260 -6.10 13.36 29.13
N THR A 261 -5.13 13.73 28.28
CA THR A 261 -3.76 14.06 28.69
C THR A 261 -3.73 15.12 29.81
N GLY A 262 -2.81 14.96 30.76
CA GLY A 262 -2.63 15.87 31.89
C GLY A 262 -3.77 15.85 32.91
N SER A 263 -4.66 14.86 32.87
CA SER A 263 -5.72 14.69 33.89
C SER A 263 -5.17 13.97 35.11
N TYR A 264 -5.61 14.37 36.30
CA TYR A 264 -5.14 13.78 37.56
C TYR A 264 -5.47 12.29 37.66
N ILE A 265 -4.56 11.51 38.24
CA ILE A 265 -4.78 10.10 38.59
C ILE A 265 -4.73 9.95 40.11
N SER A 266 -5.92 9.82 40.71
CA SER A 266 -6.06 9.48 42.12
C SER A 266 -5.44 8.11 42.42
N GLY A 267 -4.54 8.04 43.40
CA GLY A 267 -3.87 6.80 43.82
C GLY A 267 -2.38 6.79 43.48
N THR A 268 -2.00 7.08 42.24
CA THR A 268 -0.58 7.15 41.82
C THR A 268 0.01 8.55 41.95
N ASN A 269 -0.82 9.56 42.23
CA ASN A 269 -0.45 10.97 42.29
C ASN A 269 0.23 11.51 41.00
N GLY A 270 -0.03 10.85 39.87
CA GLY A 270 0.50 11.21 38.56
C GLY A 270 -0.53 11.91 37.67
N SER A 271 -0.09 12.22 36.45
CA SER A 271 -0.95 12.75 35.37
C SER A 271 -1.13 11.72 34.26
N SER A 272 -2.32 11.67 33.67
CA SER A 272 -2.63 10.79 32.54
C SER A 272 -1.86 11.18 31.29
N ASN A 273 -1.40 10.18 30.54
CA ASN A 273 -0.80 10.35 29.22
C ASN A 273 -1.85 10.43 28.08
N GLY A 274 -3.13 10.44 28.42
CA GLY A 274 -4.25 10.56 27.49
C GLY A 274 -4.49 9.31 26.64
N ILE A 275 -5.27 9.48 25.58
CA ILE A 275 -5.75 8.35 24.76
C ILE A 275 -4.69 7.77 23.83
N VAL A 276 -3.64 8.52 23.47
CA VAL A 276 -2.69 8.11 22.42
C VAL A 276 -1.89 6.84 22.79
N PRO A 277 -1.25 6.73 23.98
CA PRO A 277 -0.54 5.52 24.35
C PRO A 277 -1.47 4.30 24.50
N MET A 278 -2.68 4.52 25.03
CA MET A 278 -3.70 3.47 25.10
C MET A 278 -4.01 2.93 23.70
N LEU A 279 -4.26 3.82 22.74
CA LEU A 279 -4.59 3.41 21.37
C LEU A 279 -3.44 2.69 20.66
N ARG A 280 -2.18 2.94 21.02
CA ARG A 280 -1.06 2.13 20.52
C ARG A 280 -1.10 0.68 21.00
N ALA A 281 -1.58 0.42 22.21
CA ALA A 281 -1.80 -0.96 22.67
C ALA A 281 -2.92 -1.65 21.88
N PHE A 282 -4.00 -0.93 21.55
CA PHE A 282 -5.06 -1.45 20.67
C PHE A 282 -4.55 -1.69 19.24
N ASP A 283 -3.73 -0.79 18.68
CA ASP A 283 -3.10 -0.92 17.36
C ASP A 283 -2.20 -2.17 17.28
N ALA A 284 -1.31 -2.34 18.26
CA ALA A 284 -0.45 -3.53 18.36
C ALA A 284 -1.27 -4.82 18.48
N THR A 285 -2.38 -4.78 19.24
CA THR A 285 -3.29 -5.93 19.38
C THR A 285 -4.02 -6.25 18.09
N ALA A 286 -4.49 -5.24 17.35
CA ALA A 286 -5.13 -5.42 16.05
C ALA A 286 -4.19 -6.10 15.04
N ARG A 287 -2.91 -5.71 15.06
CA ARG A 287 -1.85 -6.31 14.23
C ARG A 287 -1.49 -7.74 14.68
N TYR A 288 -1.40 -7.99 15.98
CA TYR A 288 -1.05 -9.29 16.52
C TYR A 288 -2.13 -10.35 16.25
N VAL A 289 -3.40 -9.99 16.44
CA VAL A 289 -4.54 -10.90 16.27
C VAL A 289 -5.04 -10.88 14.82
N ASP A 290 -4.17 -11.25 13.88
CA ASP A 290 -4.49 -11.37 12.44
C ASP A 290 -5.13 -12.75 12.13
N GLN A 291 -6.46 -12.74 12.25
CA GLN A 291 -7.47 -13.77 11.99
C GLN A 291 -7.03 -15.01 11.18
N GLY A 292 -6.41 -15.99 11.85
CA GLY A 292 -6.26 -17.35 11.35
C GLY A 292 -5.40 -17.48 10.06
N GLY A 293 -4.32 -16.71 9.95
CA GLY A 293 -3.38 -16.77 8.83
C GLY A 293 -3.70 -15.79 7.70
N ASN A 294 -4.00 -14.53 8.06
CA ASN A 294 -4.33 -13.43 7.15
C ASN A 294 -5.58 -13.67 6.28
N LYS A 295 -6.54 -14.50 6.75
CA LYS A 295 -7.82 -14.63 6.03
C LYS A 295 -8.54 -13.28 5.95
N ARG A 296 -8.40 -12.46 7.00
CA ARG A 296 -8.89 -11.07 7.07
C ARG A 296 -8.13 -10.34 8.20
N PRO A 297 -7.49 -9.19 7.97
CA PRO A 297 -6.80 -8.47 9.03
C PRO A 297 -7.73 -8.02 10.17
N GLY A 298 -7.23 -8.02 11.41
CA GLY A 298 -7.90 -7.38 12.54
C GLY A 298 -8.11 -5.90 12.28
N ALA A 299 -9.33 -5.39 12.48
CA ALA A 299 -9.68 -4.01 12.14
C ALA A 299 -10.65 -3.41 13.16
N PHE A 300 -10.20 -2.35 13.85
CA PHE A 300 -10.98 -1.64 14.86
C PHE A 300 -11.22 -0.19 14.39
N ALA A 301 -12.45 0.28 14.48
CA ALA A 301 -12.78 1.70 14.36
C ALA A 301 -12.97 2.30 15.75
N ILE A 302 -12.19 3.31 16.07
CA ILE A 302 -12.22 4.04 17.34
C ILE A 302 -13.12 5.26 17.18
N TYR A 303 -14.05 5.44 18.10
CA TYR A 303 -15.01 6.54 18.11
C TYR A 303 -14.69 7.51 19.24
N LEU A 304 -14.64 8.80 18.89
CA LEU A 304 -14.41 9.91 19.82
C LEU A 304 -15.38 11.06 19.55
N GLU A 305 -15.96 11.66 20.60
CA GLU A 305 -16.75 12.89 20.48
C GLU A 305 -15.83 14.13 20.38
N PRO A 306 -16.17 15.14 19.56
CA PRO A 306 -15.26 16.24 19.23
C PRO A 306 -15.02 17.25 20.37
N TRP A 307 -15.69 17.11 21.52
CA TRP A 307 -15.41 17.89 22.72
C TRP A 307 -14.25 17.33 23.55
N HIS A 308 -13.73 16.14 23.23
CA HIS A 308 -12.63 15.54 23.96
C HIS A 308 -11.31 16.33 23.77
N PRO A 309 -10.52 16.61 24.84
CA PRO A 309 -9.30 17.43 24.72
C PRO A 309 -8.23 16.87 23.80
N ASP A 310 -8.07 15.54 23.74
CA ASP A 310 -7.10 14.86 22.86
C ASP A 310 -7.60 14.70 21.41
N VAL A 311 -8.65 15.42 20.99
CA VAL A 311 -9.24 15.27 19.65
C VAL A 311 -8.28 15.65 18.51
N PHE A 312 -7.37 16.61 18.73
CA PHE A 312 -6.41 17.01 17.69
C PHE A 312 -5.38 15.91 17.45
N GLU A 313 -4.86 15.31 18.51
CA GLU A 313 -3.93 14.19 18.46
C GLU A 313 -4.61 12.97 17.85
N PHE A 314 -5.88 12.72 18.19
CA PHE A 314 -6.71 11.66 17.59
C PHE A 314 -6.80 11.78 16.06
N LEU A 315 -6.96 12.99 15.53
CA LEU A 315 -7.03 13.25 14.08
C LEU A 315 -5.70 12.99 13.35
N ASP A 316 -4.58 12.97 14.08
CA ASP A 316 -3.24 12.80 13.51
C ASP A 316 -2.76 11.34 13.55
N LEU A 317 -3.42 10.45 14.30
CA LEU A 317 -2.94 9.08 14.55
C LEU A 317 -2.72 8.24 13.29
N ARG A 318 -3.48 8.50 12.22
CA ARG A 318 -3.38 7.77 10.93
C ARG A 318 -2.50 8.48 9.90
N LYS A 319 -1.97 9.68 10.19
CA LYS A 319 -1.13 10.41 9.24
C LYS A 319 0.17 9.66 8.97
N ASN A 320 0.64 9.70 7.72
CA ASN A 320 1.87 9.02 7.33
C ASN A 320 3.13 9.73 7.84
N HIS A 321 3.07 11.06 8.00
CA HIS A 321 4.17 11.87 8.54
C HIS A 321 4.02 12.11 10.05
N GLY A 322 5.10 12.59 10.68
CA GLY A 322 5.19 12.85 12.12
C GLY A 322 5.86 11.73 12.92
N LYS A 323 5.93 11.91 14.25
CA LYS A 323 6.60 11.00 15.19
C LYS A 323 5.84 9.67 15.30
N GLU A 324 6.53 8.55 15.33
CA GLU A 324 5.91 7.22 15.33
C GLU A 324 5.24 6.88 16.67
N GLU A 325 5.74 7.44 17.77
CA GLU A 325 5.24 7.21 19.13
C GLU A 325 3.82 7.76 19.35
N VAL A 326 3.34 8.58 18.42
CA VAL A 326 2.00 9.19 18.40
C VAL A 326 1.21 8.77 17.15
N ARG A 327 1.45 7.54 16.66
CA ARG A 327 0.75 6.96 15.51
C ARG A 327 0.18 5.59 15.85
N ALA A 328 -0.93 5.26 15.20
CA ALA A 328 -1.63 3.99 15.30
C ALA A 328 -2.39 3.76 13.98
N ARG A 329 -1.67 3.31 12.94
CA ARG A 329 -2.17 3.33 11.55
C ARG A 329 -3.03 2.11 11.19
N ASP A 330 -2.98 1.05 11.98
CA ASP A 330 -3.80 -0.15 11.77
C ASP A 330 -5.22 0.05 12.32
N LEU A 331 -5.42 1.07 13.17
CA LEU A 331 -6.73 1.51 13.62
C LEU A 331 -7.41 2.46 12.62
N PHE A 332 -8.75 2.42 12.62
CA PHE A 332 -9.61 3.38 11.93
C PHE A 332 -10.18 4.37 12.94
N TYR A 333 -10.52 5.57 12.48
CA TYR A 333 -10.94 6.67 13.34
C TYR A 333 -12.28 7.23 12.87
N ALA A 334 -13.17 7.49 13.81
CA ALA A 334 -14.50 8.02 13.57
C ALA A 334 -14.86 9.08 14.61
N LEU A 335 -15.52 10.14 14.15
CA LEU A 335 -16.08 11.16 15.03
C LEU A 335 -17.56 10.90 15.28
N TRP A 336 -17.93 10.98 16.55
CA TRP A 336 -19.32 10.90 17.01
C TRP A 336 -19.80 12.31 17.35
N ILE A 337 -20.42 12.97 16.38
CA ILE A 337 -20.56 14.42 16.35
C ILE A 337 -21.94 14.85 16.87
N PRO A 338 -22.02 15.64 17.96
CA PRO A 338 -23.27 16.29 18.37
C PRO A 338 -23.63 17.45 17.43
N ASP A 339 -24.92 17.71 17.26
CA ASP A 339 -25.46 18.79 16.43
C ASP A 339 -24.94 20.16 16.89
N LEU A 340 -24.74 20.34 18.20
CA LEU A 340 -24.19 21.56 18.78
C LEU A 340 -22.80 21.90 18.20
N PHE A 341 -21.95 20.90 17.92
CA PHE A 341 -20.65 21.15 17.28
C PHE A 341 -20.84 21.71 15.88
N MET A 342 -21.72 21.10 15.09
CA MET A 342 -22.03 21.56 13.72
C MET A 342 -22.59 22.99 13.74
N GLN A 343 -23.45 23.32 14.71
CA GLN A 343 -23.97 24.67 14.92
C GLN A 343 -22.85 25.66 15.24
N ARG A 344 -21.98 25.36 16.22
CA ARG A 344 -20.85 26.23 16.59
C ARG A 344 -19.87 26.44 15.44
N VAL A 345 -19.64 25.44 14.59
CA VAL A 345 -18.82 25.60 13.36
C VAL A 345 -19.49 26.58 12.38
N GLN A 346 -20.79 26.45 12.15
CA GLN A 346 -21.55 27.33 11.24
C GLN A 346 -21.58 28.79 11.74
N GLU A 347 -21.70 28.99 13.04
CA GLU A 347 -21.78 30.31 13.69
C GLU A 347 -20.41 30.92 13.98
N ASN A 348 -19.31 30.21 13.70
CA ASN A 348 -17.95 30.59 14.09
C ASN A 348 -17.80 30.81 15.62
N GLY A 349 -18.52 30.01 16.39
CA GLY A 349 -18.51 30.02 17.84
C GLY A 349 -17.26 29.38 18.45
N ASP A 350 -17.12 29.56 19.75
CA ASP A 350 -16.11 28.87 20.55
C ASP A 350 -16.54 27.43 20.84
N TRP A 351 -15.57 26.57 21.09
CA TRP A 351 -15.74 25.15 21.38
C TRP A 351 -14.84 24.77 22.56
N PRO A 352 -15.39 24.71 23.79
CA PRO A 352 -14.67 24.21 24.95
C PRO A 352 -14.42 22.70 24.84
N LEU A 353 -13.22 22.27 25.21
CA LEU A 353 -12.81 20.88 25.28
C LEU A 353 -12.81 20.41 26.74
N PHE A 354 -13.45 19.27 27.00
CA PHE A 354 -13.79 18.79 28.32
C PHE A 354 -13.20 17.41 28.59
N CYS A 355 -12.37 17.28 29.62
CA CYS A 355 -11.96 15.95 30.08
C CYS A 355 -13.17 15.22 30.68
N PRO A 356 -13.48 13.98 30.27
CA PRO A 356 -14.65 13.26 30.78
C PRO A 356 -14.61 13.01 32.29
N HIS A 357 -13.42 13.00 32.90
CA HIS A 357 -13.27 12.88 34.35
C HIS A 357 -13.71 14.16 35.09
N GLU A 358 -13.50 15.34 34.51
CA GLU A 358 -13.83 16.65 35.11
C GLU A 358 -15.26 17.10 34.75
N ALA A 359 -15.74 16.67 33.57
CA ALA A 359 -17.06 16.95 33.02
C ALA A 359 -17.78 15.64 32.62
N PRO A 360 -18.15 14.81 33.61
CA PRO A 360 -18.71 13.48 33.36
C PRO A 360 -20.12 13.54 32.76
N GLY A 361 -20.50 12.45 32.09
CA GLY A 361 -21.87 12.23 31.60
C GLY A 361 -22.18 12.81 30.22
N LEU A 362 -21.30 13.61 29.60
CA LEU A 362 -21.55 14.16 28.25
C LEU A 362 -21.79 13.08 27.18
N HIS A 363 -21.11 11.94 27.29
CA HIS A 363 -21.30 10.81 26.37
C HIS A 363 -22.54 9.95 26.70
N GLU A 364 -23.18 10.16 27.84
CA GLU A 364 -24.38 9.45 28.28
C GLU A 364 -25.69 10.15 27.88
N VAL A 365 -25.61 11.36 27.33
CA VAL A 365 -26.76 12.18 26.92
C VAL A 365 -26.60 12.67 25.48
N TRP A 366 -27.72 13.00 24.82
CA TRP A 366 -27.75 13.51 23.45
C TRP A 366 -28.82 14.61 23.30
N GLY A 367 -28.81 15.32 22.17
CA GLY A 367 -29.77 16.39 21.85
C GLY A 367 -29.82 17.48 22.92
N LYS A 368 -31.03 17.85 23.34
CA LYS A 368 -31.24 18.95 24.31
C LYS A 368 -30.63 18.69 25.68
N GLU A 369 -30.61 17.44 26.13
CA GLU A 369 -30.00 17.07 27.43
C GLU A 369 -28.48 17.25 27.37
N PHE A 370 -27.86 16.87 26.24
CA PHE A 370 -26.44 17.15 25.98
C PHE A 370 -26.15 18.65 25.98
N GLU A 371 -26.93 19.45 25.24
CA GLU A 371 -26.74 20.90 25.21
C GLU A 371 -26.81 21.55 26.60
N GLN A 372 -27.81 21.17 27.40
CA GLN A 372 -27.96 21.69 28.75
C GLN A 372 -26.76 21.36 29.66
N LEU A 373 -26.29 20.12 29.61
CA LEU A 373 -25.13 19.67 30.37
C LEU A 373 -23.84 20.32 29.88
N PHE A 374 -23.66 20.43 28.57
CA PHE A 374 -22.53 21.10 27.93
C PHE A 374 -22.45 22.57 28.34
N PHE A 375 -23.55 23.32 28.23
CA PHE A 375 -23.58 24.74 28.63
C PHE A 375 -23.42 24.92 30.14
N LYS A 376 -23.85 23.97 30.96
CA LYS A 376 -23.57 23.98 32.40
C LYS A 376 -22.06 23.92 32.66
N TYR A 377 -21.35 22.97 32.06
CA TYR A 377 -19.90 22.84 32.22
C TYR A 377 -19.12 24.01 31.61
N GLU A 378 -19.61 24.58 30.50
CA GLU A 378 -19.06 25.79 29.91
C GLU A 378 -19.16 26.99 30.88
N ARG A 379 -20.32 27.20 31.53
CA ARG A 379 -20.51 28.26 32.54
C ARG A 379 -19.71 28.04 33.82
N GLU A 380 -19.53 26.79 34.22
CA GLU A 380 -18.72 26.43 35.40
C GLU A 380 -17.21 26.50 35.14
N GLY A 381 -16.78 26.76 33.89
CA GLY A 381 -15.36 26.89 33.55
C GLY A 381 -14.58 25.57 33.61
N ARG A 382 -15.25 24.42 33.45
CA ARG A 382 -14.60 23.09 33.53
C ARG A 382 -13.81 22.67 32.29
N SER A 383 -13.70 23.55 31.30
CA SER A 383 -12.98 23.24 30.05
C SER A 383 -11.48 23.28 30.29
N LYS A 384 -10.75 22.27 29.79
CA LYS A 384 -9.29 22.29 29.78
C LYS A 384 -8.73 23.32 28.80
N LYS A 385 -9.46 23.54 27.71
CA LYS A 385 -9.06 24.43 26.62
C LYS A 385 -10.28 24.89 25.85
N VAL A 386 -10.27 26.12 25.36
CA VAL A 386 -11.29 26.63 24.45
C VAL A 386 -10.63 26.91 23.10
N VAL A 387 -11.23 26.42 22.02
CA VAL A 387 -10.78 26.65 20.64
C VAL A 387 -11.92 27.21 19.80
N LYS A 388 -11.62 27.87 18.67
CA LYS A 388 -12.67 28.15 17.69
C LYS A 388 -13.17 26.83 17.09
N ALA A 389 -14.49 26.65 16.99
CA ALA A 389 -15.08 25.43 16.42
C ALA A 389 -14.57 25.18 14.99
N GLN A 390 -14.43 26.25 14.19
CA GLN A 390 -13.87 26.16 12.84
C GLN A 390 -12.41 25.71 12.80
N LYS A 391 -11.60 25.99 13.85
CA LYS A 391 -10.22 25.49 13.92
C LYS A 391 -10.19 23.97 13.98
N LEU A 392 -11.01 23.37 14.84
CA LEU A 392 -11.14 21.91 14.91
C LEU A 392 -11.73 21.38 13.60
N TRP A 393 -12.73 22.05 13.03
CA TRP A 393 -13.30 21.68 11.74
C TRP A 393 -12.26 21.57 10.63
N TYR A 394 -11.38 22.57 10.46
CA TYR A 394 -10.32 22.50 9.45
C TYR A 394 -9.36 21.33 9.69
N SER A 395 -8.98 21.04 10.94
CA SER A 395 -8.16 19.87 11.25
C SER A 395 -8.84 18.54 10.90
N ILE A 396 -10.16 18.46 11.05
CA ILE A 396 -10.95 17.29 10.61
C ILE A 396 -10.84 17.13 9.09
N LEU A 397 -11.04 18.23 8.34
CA LEU A 397 -10.96 18.20 6.87
C LEU A 397 -9.56 17.87 6.38
N ASP A 398 -8.51 18.43 7.00
CA ASP A 398 -7.12 18.15 6.66
C ASP A 398 -6.82 16.65 6.83
N SER A 399 -7.24 16.06 7.96
CA SER A 399 -7.09 14.62 8.20
C SER A 399 -7.83 13.78 7.15
N GLN A 400 -9.04 14.20 6.74
CA GLN A 400 -9.83 13.52 5.70
C GLN A 400 -9.15 13.54 4.34
N VAL A 401 -8.60 14.69 3.95
CA VAL A 401 -7.88 14.82 2.68
C VAL A 401 -6.62 13.95 2.67
N GLU A 402 -5.89 13.89 3.80
CA GLU A 402 -4.64 13.11 3.90
C GLU A 402 -4.87 11.60 4.04
N THR A 403 -5.87 11.19 4.81
CA THR A 403 -6.01 9.79 5.27
C THR A 403 -7.29 9.09 4.80
N GLY A 404 -8.27 9.84 4.26
CA GLY A 404 -9.60 9.37 3.91
C GLY A 404 -10.59 9.30 5.09
N GLY A 405 -10.14 9.63 6.32
CA GLY A 405 -10.96 9.72 7.54
C GLY A 405 -10.52 10.91 8.43
N PRO A 406 -11.13 11.14 9.59
CA PRO A 406 -12.04 10.23 10.28
C PRO A 406 -13.41 10.14 9.61
N PHE A 407 -14.11 9.06 9.91
CA PHE A 407 -15.51 8.87 9.54
C PHE A 407 -16.38 9.90 10.25
N MET A 408 -17.50 10.29 9.62
CA MET A 408 -18.39 11.34 10.14
C MET A 408 -19.76 10.76 10.48
N LEU A 409 -20.08 10.69 11.77
CA LEU A 409 -21.37 10.22 12.25
C LEU A 409 -22.00 11.26 13.16
N TYR A 410 -23.32 11.42 13.03
CA TYR A 410 -24.08 12.44 13.74
C TYR A 410 -24.84 11.79 14.91
N LYS A 411 -24.32 11.99 16.12
CA LYS A 411 -24.78 11.40 17.38
C LYS A 411 -26.27 11.60 17.59
N ASP A 412 -26.75 12.82 17.39
CA ASP A 412 -28.13 13.18 17.69
C ASP A 412 -29.09 12.59 16.66
N HIS A 413 -28.75 12.59 15.37
CA HIS A 413 -29.54 11.89 14.35
C HIS A 413 -29.58 10.37 14.57
N ALA A 414 -28.47 9.78 15.02
CA ALA A 414 -28.38 8.35 15.30
C ALA A 414 -29.29 7.96 16.48
N ASN A 415 -29.21 8.71 17.59
CA ASN A 415 -30.00 8.46 18.79
C ASN A 415 -31.49 8.78 18.60
N ALA A 416 -31.82 9.96 18.05
CA ALA A 416 -33.21 10.41 17.85
C ALA A 416 -34.04 9.49 16.95
N LYS A 417 -33.36 8.73 16.09
CA LYS A 417 -33.99 7.91 15.03
C LYS A 417 -33.61 6.44 15.14
N SER A 418 -33.33 5.98 16.37
CA SER A 418 -33.11 4.57 16.66
C SER A 418 -34.32 3.98 17.37
N ASN A 419 -34.72 2.77 16.95
CA ASN A 419 -35.72 2.01 17.69
C ASN A 419 -35.21 1.50 19.05
N GLN A 420 -33.91 1.59 19.31
CA GLN A 420 -33.28 1.24 20.58
C GLN A 420 -33.11 2.42 21.55
N GLN A 421 -33.68 3.60 21.25
CA GLN A 421 -33.53 4.79 22.10
C GLN A 421 -34.03 4.61 23.56
N ASN A 422 -34.83 3.58 23.83
CA ASN A 422 -35.30 3.24 25.17
C ASN A 422 -34.26 2.52 26.05
N LEU A 423 -33.14 2.07 25.47
CA LEU A 423 -32.06 1.39 26.21
C LEU A 423 -31.09 2.36 26.87
N GLY A 424 -30.95 3.56 26.30
CA GLY A 424 -30.00 4.58 26.69
C GLY A 424 -29.35 5.22 25.47
N THR A 425 -28.31 6.03 25.71
CA THR A 425 -27.57 6.71 24.65
C THR A 425 -26.67 5.73 23.90
N ILE A 426 -26.82 5.69 22.59
CA ILE A 426 -25.93 5.00 21.66
C ILE A 426 -24.67 5.85 21.49
N LYS A 427 -23.51 5.22 21.71
CA LYS A 427 -22.21 5.89 21.85
C LYS A 427 -21.33 5.79 20.61
N ASN A 428 -21.59 4.86 19.70
CA ASN A 428 -20.83 4.70 18.47
C ASN A 428 -21.58 3.90 17.41
N SER A 429 -20.92 3.73 16.27
CA SER A 429 -21.25 2.75 15.25
C SER A 429 -20.17 1.66 15.18
N ASN A 430 -20.26 0.75 14.21
CA ASN A 430 -19.31 -0.33 13.97
C ASN A 430 -18.11 0.11 13.10
N LEU A 431 -17.27 -0.85 12.70
CA LEU A 431 -16.15 -0.64 11.77
C LEU A 431 -16.54 0.05 10.45
N CYS A 432 -17.72 -0.26 9.91
CA CYS A 432 -18.16 0.17 8.59
C CYS A 432 -19.23 1.27 8.61
N THR A 433 -19.56 1.81 9.78
CA THR A 433 -20.45 2.97 9.98
C THR A 433 -21.94 2.78 9.62
N GLU A 434 -22.41 1.56 9.40
CA GLU A 434 -23.81 1.25 9.09
C GLU A 434 -24.63 0.78 10.29
N ILE A 435 -23.98 0.33 11.36
CA ILE A 435 -24.66 -0.24 12.54
C ILE A 435 -24.82 0.79 13.64
N ILE A 436 -26.04 0.96 14.15
CA ILE A 436 -26.36 1.94 15.21
C ILE A 436 -27.12 1.18 16.30
N GLU A 437 -26.35 0.51 17.15
CA GLU A 437 -26.86 -0.35 18.22
C GLU A 437 -26.33 0.13 19.57
N TYR A 438 -27.13 -0.04 20.61
CA TYR A 438 -26.73 0.26 21.99
C TYR A 438 -25.62 -0.68 22.47
N SER A 439 -24.67 -0.15 23.23
CA SER A 439 -23.61 -0.93 23.89
C SER A 439 -23.27 -0.34 25.25
N ALA A 440 -22.95 -1.21 26.20
CA ALA A 440 -22.66 -0.90 27.58
C ALA A 440 -21.52 -1.81 28.10
N PRO A 441 -20.97 -1.57 29.30
CA PRO A 441 -19.98 -2.46 29.91
C PRO A 441 -20.40 -3.95 29.92
N ASP A 442 -21.67 -4.25 30.14
CA ASP A 442 -22.23 -5.60 30.16
C ASP A 442 -22.88 -6.06 28.83
N GLU A 443 -22.80 -5.21 27.80
CA GLU A 443 -23.43 -5.41 26.50
C GLU A 443 -22.53 -5.01 25.33
N VAL A 444 -22.05 -6.00 24.59
CA VAL A 444 -21.37 -5.77 23.31
C VAL A 444 -22.38 -5.99 22.20
N ALA A 445 -22.73 -4.94 21.45
CA ALA A 445 -23.72 -5.10 20.38
C ALA A 445 -23.17 -5.99 19.26
N VAL A 446 -24.05 -6.70 18.56
CA VAL A 446 -23.67 -7.72 17.56
C VAL A 446 -24.56 -7.63 16.34
N CYS A 447 -23.96 -7.43 15.17
CA CYS A 447 -24.71 -7.37 13.93
C CYS A 447 -24.61 -8.65 13.08
N ASN A 448 -25.79 -9.13 12.68
CA ASN A 448 -26.02 -10.28 11.80
C ASN A 448 -26.44 -9.78 10.42
N LEU A 449 -25.61 -10.00 9.42
CA LEU A 449 -25.66 -9.28 8.14
C LEU A 449 -25.96 -10.20 6.95
N ALA A 450 -26.81 -9.73 6.05
CA ALA A 450 -27.01 -10.32 4.73
C ALA A 450 -27.44 -9.27 3.71
N SER A 451 -27.12 -9.48 2.42
CA SER A 451 -27.40 -8.51 1.36
C SER A 451 -28.20 -9.10 0.21
N ILE A 452 -29.20 -8.33 -0.22
CA ILE A 452 -30.10 -8.65 -1.32
C ILE A 452 -29.48 -8.21 -2.64
N ALA A 453 -29.47 -9.11 -3.64
CA ALA A 453 -28.93 -8.81 -4.96
C ALA A 453 -30.00 -8.18 -5.86
N LEU A 454 -30.05 -6.83 -5.87
CA LEU A 454 -31.10 -6.07 -6.56
C LEU A 454 -31.30 -6.43 -8.05
N PRO A 455 -30.25 -6.75 -8.83
CA PRO A 455 -30.41 -7.14 -10.23
C PRO A 455 -31.27 -8.40 -10.44
N SER A 456 -31.32 -9.31 -9.46
CA SER A 456 -32.07 -10.57 -9.53
C SER A 456 -33.59 -10.38 -9.53
N TYR A 457 -34.07 -9.17 -9.23
CA TYR A 457 -35.50 -8.83 -9.17
C TYR A 457 -35.97 -8.06 -10.42
N ILE A 458 -35.14 -7.98 -11.45
CA ILE A 458 -35.50 -7.33 -12.72
C ILE A 458 -35.93 -8.41 -13.73
N LYS A 459 -37.15 -8.29 -14.24
CA LYS A 459 -37.70 -9.12 -15.32
C LYS A 459 -38.30 -8.20 -16.37
N ASP A 460 -37.97 -8.43 -17.65
CA ASP A 460 -38.49 -7.65 -18.78
C ASP A 460 -38.36 -6.12 -18.59
N ARG A 461 -37.22 -5.67 -18.07
CA ARG A 461 -36.93 -4.25 -17.72
C ARG A 461 -37.93 -3.64 -16.73
N ARG A 462 -38.51 -4.45 -15.84
CA ARG A 462 -39.34 -4.01 -14.72
C ARG A 462 -38.82 -4.59 -13.42
N PHE A 463 -38.95 -3.82 -12.35
CA PHE A 463 -38.55 -4.24 -11.01
C PHE A 463 -39.70 -4.97 -10.29
N ASP A 464 -39.46 -6.19 -9.80
CA ASP A 464 -40.45 -7.03 -9.14
C ASP A 464 -40.41 -6.83 -7.61
N PHE A 465 -41.17 -5.83 -7.13
CA PHE A 465 -41.24 -5.51 -5.70
C PHE A 465 -41.90 -6.62 -4.87
N LYS A 466 -42.78 -7.44 -5.45
CA LYS A 466 -43.44 -8.53 -4.72
C LYS A 466 -42.46 -9.66 -4.43
N GLU A 467 -41.63 -10.02 -5.41
CA GLU A 467 -40.58 -11.01 -5.19
C GLU A 467 -39.51 -10.48 -4.22
N LEU A 468 -39.14 -9.20 -4.32
CA LEU A 468 -38.24 -8.56 -3.36
C LEU A 468 -38.78 -8.67 -1.93
N HIS A 469 -40.06 -8.33 -1.73
CA HIS A 469 -40.72 -8.41 -0.43
C HIS A 469 -40.68 -9.85 0.11
N LYS A 470 -41.11 -10.83 -0.69
CA LYS A 470 -41.10 -12.25 -0.31
C LYS A 470 -39.71 -12.75 0.12
N VAL A 471 -38.68 -12.46 -0.68
CA VAL A 471 -37.31 -12.90 -0.37
C VAL A 471 -36.76 -12.19 0.86
N THR A 472 -37.08 -10.91 1.05
CA THR A 472 -36.69 -10.17 2.25
C THR A 472 -37.25 -10.82 3.51
N LYS A 473 -38.51 -11.27 3.49
CA LYS A 473 -39.10 -12.00 4.65
C LYS A 473 -38.31 -13.26 4.99
N VAL A 474 -37.89 -14.04 3.99
CA VAL A 474 -37.04 -15.23 4.19
C VAL A 474 -35.72 -14.83 4.84
N LEU A 475 -35.09 -13.76 4.33
CA LEU A 475 -33.80 -13.31 4.83
C LEU A 475 -33.88 -12.80 6.28
N THR A 476 -34.96 -12.10 6.65
CA THR A 476 -35.25 -11.71 8.04
C THR A 476 -35.32 -12.94 8.95
N ARG A 477 -36.01 -14.01 8.54
CA ARG A 477 -36.08 -15.26 9.32
C ARG A 477 -34.71 -15.93 9.46
N ASN A 478 -33.93 -15.95 8.38
CA ASN A 478 -32.58 -16.51 8.40
C ASN A 478 -31.68 -15.77 9.39
N LEU A 479 -31.67 -14.43 9.34
CA LEU A 479 -30.87 -13.60 10.24
C LEU A 479 -31.35 -13.73 11.70
N ASN A 480 -32.66 -13.79 11.93
CA ASN A 480 -33.19 -14.03 13.28
C ASN A 480 -32.77 -15.41 13.82
N ARG A 481 -32.72 -16.44 12.96
CA ARG A 481 -32.27 -17.78 13.35
C ARG A 481 -30.78 -17.80 13.67
N ILE A 482 -29.96 -17.06 12.91
CA ILE A 482 -28.52 -16.93 13.15
C ILE A 482 -28.23 -16.48 14.59
N ILE A 483 -29.04 -15.58 15.16
CA ILE A 483 -28.88 -15.14 16.56
C ILE A 483 -28.86 -16.32 17.53
N ASP A 484 -29.72 -17.32 17.34
CA ASP A 484 -29.82 -18.45 18.27
C ASP A 484 -28.71 -19.49 18.08
N VAL A 485 -28.22 -19.66 16.86
CA VAL A 485 -27.22 -20.69 16.51
C VAL A 485 -25.77 -20.16 16.49
N ASN A 486 -25.58 -18.84 16.63
CA ASN A 486 -24.28 -18.21 16.59
C ASN A 486 -23.41 -18.58 17.81
N TYR A 487 -22.12 -18.81 17.57
CA TYR A 487 -21.12 -18.86 18.63
C TYR A 487 -20.65 -17.43 18.98
N TYR A 488 -20.82 -17.04 20.25
CA TYR A 488 -20.42 -15.71 20.73
C TYR A 488 -19.04 -15.77 21.40
N PRO A 489 -18.07 -14.95 20.97
CA PRO A 489 -16.71 -14.98 21.51
C PRO A 489 -16.61 -14.42 22.94
N VAL A 490 -17.57 -13.58 23.35
CA VAL A 490 -17.66 -12.98 24.68
C VAL A 490 -19.11 -13.03 25.18
N LYS A 491 -19.31 -13.06 26.51
CA LYS A 491 -20.65 -13.28 27.11
C LYS A 491 -21.57 -12.07 26.93
N GLU A 492 -21.00 -10.87 26.95
CA GLU A 492 -21.66 -9.57 26.78
C GLU A 492 -22.28 -9.48 25.38
N ALA A 493 -21.63 -10.10 24.38
CA ALA A 493 -22.13 -10.18 23.01
C ALA A 493 -23.38 -11.06 22.91
N ARG A 494 -23.39 -12.19 23.62
CA ARG A 494 -24.57 -13.05 23.70
C ARG A 494 -25.70 -12.35 24.46
N ASN A 495 -25.38 -11.66 25.55
CA ASN A 495 -26.36 -10.91 26.35
C ASN A 495 -27.12 -9.90 25.48
N SER A 496 -26.40 -8.98 24.83
CA SER A 496 -27.00 -7.93 23.99
C SER A 496 -27.83 -8.51 22.84
N ASN A 497 -27.27 -9.49 22.09
CA ASN A 497 -27.94 -10.03 20.91
C ASN A 497 -29.19 -10.86 21.28
N MET A 498 -29.22 -11.54 22.43
CA MET A 498 -30.42 -12.25 22.88
C MET A 498 -31.52 -11.31 23.40
N ARG A 499 -31.16 -10.20 24.06
CA ARG A 499 -32.11 -9.22 24.60
C ARG A 499 -32.78 -8.37 23.52
N HIS A 500 -32.01 -7.92 22.53
CA HIS A 500 -32.48 -6.94 21.54
C HIS A 500 -32.67 -7.54 20.13
N ARG A 501 -32.03 -8.66 19.84
CA ARG A 501 -32.13 -9.40 18.59
C ARG A 501 -31.99 -8.57 17.30
N PRO A 502 -31.03 -7.64 17.18
CA PRO A 502 -30.88 -6.83 15.98
C PRO A 502 -30.37 -7.65 14.79
N ILE A 503 -30.80 -7.24 13.59
CA ILE A 503 -30.31 -7.76 12.31
C ILE A 503 -30.01 -6.60 11.36
N GLY A 504 -29.21 -6.85 10.32
CA GLY A 504 -28.88 -5.86 9.30
C GLY A 504 -29.05 -6.41 7.89
N LEU A 505 -30.20 -6.09 7.29
CA LEU A 505 -30.47 -6.32 5.88
C LEU A 505 -29.85 -5.20 5.04
N GLY A 506 -29.01 -5.57 4.09
CA GLY A 506 -28.42 -4.67 3.11
C GLY A 506 -28.81 -5.01 1.68
N VAL A 507 -28.21 -4.29 0.74
CA VAL A 507 -28.38 -4.50 -0.70
C VAL A 507 -27.02 -4.59 -1.38
N GLN A 508 -27.01 -5.06 -2.62
CA GLN A 508 -25.88 -4.97 -3.54
C GLN A 508 -26.39 -4.85 -4.98
N GLY A 509 -25.56 -4.28 -5.84
CA GLY A 509 -25.88 -4.10 -7.25
C GLY A 509 -26.94 -3.05 -7.55
N LEU A 510 -27.03 -1.97 -6.76
CA LEU A 510 -27.96 -0.87 -7.07
C LEU A 510 -27.62 -0.19 -8.41
N ALA A 511 -26.33 0.04 -8.68
CA ALA A 511 -25.88 0.60 -9.95
C ALA A 511 -26.17 -0.35 -11.13
N ASP A 512 -25.98 -1.66 -10.96
CA ASP A 512 -26.37 -2.66 -11.96
C ASP A 512 -27.88 -2.62 -12.23
N ALA A 513 -28.70 -2.53 -11.17
CA ALA A 513 -30.16 -2.46 -11.31
C ALA A 513 -30.60 -1.22 -12.08
N PHE A 514 -30.00 -0.06 -11.80
CA PHE A 514 -30.23 1.17 -12.56
C PHE A 514 -29.80 1.04 -14.02
N GLN A 515 -28.63 0.47 -14.29
CA GLN A 515 -28.13 0.26 -15.66
C GLN A 515 -29.00 -0.71 -16.47
N LEU A 516 -29.45 -1.81 -15.85
CA LEU A 516 -30.38 -2.78 -16.44
C LEU A 516 -31.75 -2.17 -16.79
N LEU A 517 -32.24 -1.25 -15.96
CA LEU A 517 -33.50 -0.54 -16.18
C LEU A 517 -33.36 0.71 -17.05
N ARG A 518 -32.13 1.06 -17.47
CA ARG A 518 -31.81 2.27 -18.25
C ARG A 518 -32.08 3.57 -17.50
N PHE A 519 -31.86 3.60 -16.19
CA PHE A 519 -31.99 4.79 -15.36
C PHE A 519 -30.62 5.37 -15.03
N PRO A 520 -30.26 6.57 -15.53
CA PRO A 520 -29.09 7.30 -15.04
C PRO A 520 -29.16 7.48 -13.53
N PHE A 521 -28.02 7.40 -12.84
CA PHE A 521 -27.99 7.46 -11.37
C PHE A 521 -28.61 8.75 -10.79
N SER A 522 -28.56 9.85 -11.56
CA SER A 522 -29.12 11.16 -11.20
C SER A 522 -30.54 11.41 -11.71
N SER A 523 -31.21 10.42 -12.29
CA SER A 523 -32.57 10.54 -12.79
C SER A 523 -33.61 10.49 -11.66
N GLU A 524 -34.78 11.09 -11.88
CA GLU A 524 -35.89 11.01 -10.92
C GLU A 524 -36.46 9.59 -10.82
N GLU A 525 -36.37 8.80 -11.90
CA GLU A 525 -36.74 7.39 -11.95
C GLU A 525 -35.84 6.56 -11.03
N ALA A 526 -34.52 6.76 -11.09
CA ALA A 526 -33.57 6.11 -10.17
C ALA A 526 -33.84 6.50 -8.71
N ARG A 527 -34.18 7.77 -8.48
CA ARG A 527 -34.51 8.28 -7.14
C ARG A 527 -35.80 7.68 -6.58
N LEU A 528 -36.85 7.58 -7.38
CA LEU A 528 -38.11 6.92 -7.00
C LEU A 528 -37.88 5.43 -6.75
N LEU A 529 -37.16 4.75 -7.64
CA LEU A 529 -36.85 3.33 -7.48
C LEU A 529 -36.04 3.06 -6.22
N ASN A 530 -35.05 3.91 -5.89
CA ASN A 530 -34.31 3.84 -4.62
C ASN A 530 -35.26 3.88 -3.43
N LYS A 531 -36.20 4.84 -3.38
CA LYS A 531 -37.21 4.90 -2.30
C LYS A 531 -38.02 3.61 -2.22
N GLN A 532 -38.58 3.16 -3.34
CA GLN A 532 -39.47 1.99 -3.39
C GLN A 532 -38.75 0.69 -3.02
N ILE A 533 -37.48 0.51 -3.39
CA ILE A 533 -36.67 -0.65 -3.00
C ILE A 533 -36.52 -0.71 -1.47
N PHE A 534 -36.07 0.38 -0.85
CA PHE A 534 -35.83 0.39 0.60
C PHE A 534 -37.13 0.41 1.41
N GLU A 535 -38.18 1.06 0.90
CA GLU A 535 -39.53 0.97 1.46
C GLU A 535 -40.02 -0.49 1.48
N THR A 536 -39.85 -1.21 0.38
CA THR A 536 -40.23 -2.63 0.25
C THR A 536 -39.43 -3.52 1.20
N ILE A 537 -38.12 -3.32 1.29
CA ILE A 537 -37.24 -4.10 2.19
C ILE A 537 -37.66 -3.87 3.64
N TYR A 538 -37.84 -2.61 4.05
CA TYR A 538 -38.23 -2.29 5.42
C TYR A 538 -39.62 -2.82 5.76
N HIS A 539 -40.59 -2.65 4.87
CA HIS A 539 -41.94 -3.19 5.05
C HIS A 539 -41.93 -4.70 5.24
N ALA A 540 -41.25 -5.44 4.35
CA ALA A 540 -41.12 -6.89 4.42
C ALA A 540 -40.42 -7.36 5.71
N ALA A 541 -39.38 -6.64 6.14
CA ALA A 541 -38.63 -6.97 7.34
C ALA A 541 -39.47 -6.76 8.62
N VAL A 542 -40.22 -5.65 8.71
CA VAL A 542 -41.13 -5.37 9.83
C VAL A 542 -42.25 -6.41 9.86
N GLU A 543 -42.83 -6.74 8.71
CA GLU A 543 -43.87 -7.78 8.60
C GLU A 543 -43.36 -9.15 9.05
N SER A 544 -42.21 -9.61 8.52
CA SER A 544 -41.61 -10.89 8.92
C SER A 544 -41.23 -10.91 10.41
N SER A 545 -40.73 -9.80 10.95
CA SER A 545 -40.42 -9.69 12.38
C SER A 545 -41.67 -9.71 13.26
N THR A 546 -42.80 -9.19 12.77
CA THR A 546 -44.11 -9.26 13.43
C THR A 546 -44.68 -10.68 13.40
N GLU A 547 -44.52 -11.39 12.29
CA GLU A 547 -44.88 -12.81 12.16
C GLU A 547 -44.09 -13.67 13.15
N LEU A 548 -42.77 -13.48 13.22
CA LEU A 548 -41.92 -14.13 14.20
C LEU A 548 -42.27 -13.77 15.64
N ALA A 549 -42.69 -12.53 15.92
CA ALA A 549 -43.14 -12.13 17.25
C ALA A 549 -44.46 -12.80 17.65
N THR A 550 -45.32 -13.10 16.66
CA THR A 550 -46.56 -13.84 16.90
C THR A 550 -46.27 -15.29 17.31
N GLU A 551 -45.23 -15.89 16.75
CA GLU A 551 -44.83 -17.27 17.04
C GLU A 551 -43.98 -17.40 18.32
N PHE A 552 -43.01 -16.51 18.51
CA PHE A 552 -41.98 -16.63 19.56
C PHE A 552 -42.05 -15.55 20.64
N GLY A 553 -43.00 -14.62 20.55
CA GLY A 553 -43.04 -13.40 21.35
C GLY A 553 -42.09 -12.31 20.83
N PRO A 554 -42.32 -11.03 21.21
CA PRO A 554 -41.42 -9.94 20.87
C PRO A 554 -40.04 -10.12 21.53
N TYR A 555 -39.03 -9.34 21.09
CA TYR A 555 -37.76 -9.27 21.81
C TYR A 555 -37.95 -8.65 23.21
N GLU A 556 -37.04 -8.98 24.14
CA GLU A 556 -37.20 -8.70 25.57
C GLU A 556 -37.42 -7.22 25.87
N THR A 557 -36.68 -6.34 25.19
CA THR A 557 -36.73 -4.89 25.42
C THR A 557 -37.64 -4.13 24.44
N TYR A 558 -38.67 -4.79 23.90
CA TYR A 558 -39.60 -4.17 22.96
C TYR A 558 -40.42 -3.06 23.61
N GLN A 559 -40.90 -3.27 24.84
CA GLN A 559 -41.73 -2.28 25.53
C GLN A 559 -40.93 -1.00 25.81
N GLY A 560 -41.51 0.15 25.43
CA GLY A 560 -40.89 1.47 25.55
C GLY A 560 -40.17 1.95 24.29
N SER A 561 -39.85 1.05 23.35
CA SER A 561 -39.28 1.40 22.04
C SER A 561 -40.24 2.26 21.20
N PRO A 562 -39.75 3.06 20.23
CA PRO A 562 -40.59 3.72 19.22
C PRO A 562 -41.62 2.80 18.56
N ALA A 563 -41.22 1.60 18.15
CA ALA A 563 -42.11 0.64 17.52
C ALA A 563 -43.27 0.22 18.42
N SER A 564 -43.03 0.06 19.74
CA SER A 564 -44.12 -0.20 20.71
C SER A 564 -45.09 0.97 20.88
N LYS A 565 -44.68 2.19 20.50
CA LYS A 565 -45.50 3.41 20.49
C LYS A 565 -46.13 3.67 19.11
N GLY A 566 -46.04 2.72 18.19
CA GLY A 566 -46.57 2.84 16.82
C GLY A 566 -45.74 3.72 15.88
N GLN A 567 -44.51 4.06 16.25
CA GLN A 567 -43.57 4.83 15.43
C GLN A 567 -42.58 3.89 14.74
N LEU A 568 -42.62 3.87 13.41
CA LEU A 568 -41.64 3.19 12.56
C LEU A 568 -40.61 4.20 12.04
N GLN A 569 -39.58 3.70 11.34
CA GLN A 569 -38.43 4.52 11.00
C GLN A 569 -38.79 5.81 10.24
N TYR A 570 -39.66 5.74 9.23
CA TYR A 570 -40.03 6.91 8.43
C TYR A 570 -40.78 7.97 9.25
N ASP A 571 -41.47 7.57 10.33
CA ASP A 571 -42.10 8.53 11.26
C ASP A 571 -41.02 9.33 12.00
N LEU A 572 -39.92 8.68 12.40
CA LEU A 572 -38.78 9.34 13.07
C LEU A 572 -38.03 10.30 12.13
N TRP A 573 -38.24 10.17 10.81
CA TRP A 573 -37.74 11.10 9.79
C TRP A 573 -38.79 12.13 9.34
N ASN A 574 -40.03 12.06 9.83
CA ASN A 574 -41.17 12.84 9.36
C ASN A 574 -41.40 12.70 7.83
N VAL A 575 -41.22 11.48 7.30
CA VAL A 575 -41.42 11.16 5.89
C VAL A 575 -42.71 10.38 5.72
N GLN A 576 -43.51 10.74 4.71
CA GLN A 576 -44.65 9.95 4.28
C GLN A 576 -44.18 8.91 3.24
N PRO A 577 -44.40 7.60 3.47
CA PRO A 577 -44.09 6.56 2.49
C PRO A 577 -44.87 6.71 1.18
N THR A 578 -44.49 5.95 0.16
CA THR A 578 -45.30 5.86 -1.06
C THR A 578 -46.55 5.00 -0.84
N ASN A 579 -47.45 4.95 -1.82
CA ASN A 579 -48.65 4.10 -1.77
C ASN A 579 -48.37 2.64 -2.21
N LEU A 580 -47.10 2.20 -2.23
CA LEU A 580 -46.72 0.87 -2.71
C LEU A 580 -47.14 -0.24 -1.73
N TRP A 581 -47.09 0.03 -0.43
CA TRP A 581 -47.43 -0.92 0.65
C TRP A 581 -48.37 -0.30 1.67
N ASP A 582 -49.22 -1.13 2.30
CA ASP A 582 -50.16 -0.68 3.33
C ASP A 582 -49.51 -0.67 4.72
N TRP A 583 -48.93 0.47 5.05
CA TRP A 583 -48.30 0.71 6.34
C TRP A 583 -49.28 0.79 7.52
N ASN A 584 -50.56 1.09 7.27
CA ASN A 584 -51.55 1.22 8.34
C ASN A 584 -51.95 -0.15 8.89
N ASP A 585 -52.22 -1.11 7.99
CA ASP A 585 -52.46 -2.51 8.37
C ASP A 585 -51.24 -3.10 9.09
N LEU A 586 -50.03 -2.84 8.58
CA LEU A 586 -48.81 -3.31 9.22
C LEU A 586 -48.62 -2.72 10.62
N LYS A 587 -48.83 -1.41 10.83
CA LYS A 587 -48.77 -0.78 12.15
C LYS A 587 -49.77 -1.37 13.14
N GLN A 588 -50.98 -1.72 12.69
CA GLN A 588 -51.98 -2.40 13.54
C GLN A 588 -51.50 -3.79 13.97
N LYS A 589 -50.87 -4.55 13.05
CA LYS A 589 -50.27 -5.85 13.37
C LYS A 589 -49.11 -5.71 14.36
N VAL A 590 -48.23 -4.73 14.17
CA VAL A 590 -47.12 -4.43 15.09
C VAL A 590 -47.65 -4.07 16.48
N ALA A 591 -48.68 -3.23 16.57
CA ALA A 591 -49.28 -2.84 17.85
C ALA A 591 -49.87 -4.04 18.61
N ARG A 592 -50.38 -5.05 17.90
CA ARG A 592 -50.97 -6.26 18.49
C ARG A 592 -49.91 -7.29 18.90
N CYS A 593 -48.94 -7.58 18.05
CA CYS A 593 -48.03 -8.72 18.21
C CYS A 593 -46.62 -8.34 18.67
N GLY A 594 -46.23 -7.07 18.50
CA GLY A 594 -44.85 -6.61 18.67
C GLY A 594 -43.91 -7.03 17.53
N LEU A 595 -42.61 -6.83 17.75
CA LEU A 595 -41.56 -7.20 16.80
C LEU A 595 -40.59 -8.20 17.45
N ARG A 596 -40.06 -9.14 16.66
CA ARG A 596 -39.06 -10.11 17.14
C ARG A 596 -37.64 -9.52 17.16
N ASN A 597 -37.38 -8.48 16.39
CA ASN A 597 -36.07 -7.87 16.21
C ASN A 597 -36.18 -6.37 16.46
N SER A 598 -35.24 -5.80 17.22
CA SER A 598 -35.23 -4.36 17.52
C SER A 598 -34.85 -3.49 16.32
N LEU A 599 -33.97 -3.98 15.46
CA LEU A 599 -33.47 -3.29 14.27
C LEU A 599 -33.35 -4.29 13.11
N LEU A 600 -33.52 -3.82 11.87
CA LEU A 600 -33.78 -4.67 10.72
C LEU A 600 -32.89 -4.38 9.50
N VAL A 601 -32.61 -3.10 9.18
CA VAL A 601 -32.04 -2.69 7.89
C VAL A 601 -30.77 -1.87 8.13
N ALA A 602 -29.66 -2.35 7.56
CA ALA A 602 -28.35 -1.73 7.67
C ALA A 602 -27.49 -2.03 6.41
N PRO A 603 -27.56 -1.19 5.37
CA PRO A 603 -26.80 -1.41 4.14
C PRO A 603 -25.28 -1.25 4.35
N MET A 604 -24.59 -2.38 4.39
CA MET A 604 -23.15 -2.54 4.63
C MET A 604 -22.32 -2.54 3.34
N PRO A 605 -21.00 -2.36 3.39
CA PRO A 605 -20.13 -2.55 2.24
C PRO A 605 -20.10 -4.03 1.86
N THR A 606 -20.30 -4.34 0.58
CA THR A 606 -20.40 -5.72 0.09
C THR A 606 -19.16 -6.18 -0.69
N ALA A 607 -18.00 -5.58 -0.41
CA ALA A 607 -16.77 -5.73 -1.21
C ALA A 607 -16.44 -7.16 -1.64
N SER A 608 -16.56 -8.16 -0.75
CA SER A 608 -16.32 -9.56 -1.13
C SER A 608 -17.55 -10.26 -1.71
N THR A 609 -18.74 -10.02 -1.15
CA THR A 609 -19.95 -10.77 -1.52
C THR A 609 -20.53 -10.31 -2.86
N SER A 610 -20.46 -9.02 -3.19
CA SER A 610 -20.86 -8.54 -4.53
C SER A 610 -19.89 -8.94 -5.62
N GLN A 611 -18.62 -9.08 -5.28
CA GLN A 611 -17.65 -9.72 -6.17
C GLN A 611 -17.99 -11.18 -6.45
N ILE A 612 -18.42 -11.95 -5.43
CA ILE A 612 -18.86 -13.34 -5.61
C ILE A 612 -20.09 -13.41 -6.53
N LEU A 613 -21.10 -12.57 -6.28
CA LEU A 613 -22.32 -12.60 -7.10
C LEU A 613 -22.10 -12.01 -8.50
N GLY A 614 -21.11 -11.13 -8.66
CA GLY A 614 -20.77 -10.47 -9.91
C GLY A 614 -21.45 -9.12 -10.12
N PHE A 615 -21.78 -8.41 -9.04
CA PHE A 615 -22.47 -7.12 -9.03
C PHE A 615 -21.60 -6.01 -8.42
N ASN A 616 -21.98 -4.76 -8.65
CA ASN A 616 -21.35 -3.60 -8.02
C ASN A 616 -21.62 -3.55 -6.51
N GLU A 617 -20.74 -2.85 -5.79
CA GLU A 617 -20.81 -2.77 -4.33
C GLU A 617 -22.04 -2.00 -3.85
N CYS A 618 -22.79 -2.64 -2.93
CA CYS A 618 -23.88 -2.06 -2.16
C CYS A 618 -24.82 -1.16 -2.98
N PHE A 619 -24.91 0.12 -2.60
CA PHE A 619 -25.65 1.18 -3.26
C PHE A 619 -24.75 2.18 -4.01
N GLU A 620 -23.48 1.84 -4.22
CA GLU A 620 -22.51 2.76 -4.82
C GLU A 620 -22.69 2.85 -6.34
N PRO A 621 -22.46 4.02 -6.95
CA PRO A 621 -22.22 4.11 -8.39
C PRO A 621 -20.93 3.39 -8.78
N TYR A 622 -20.79 3.02 -10.06
CA TYR A 622 -19.51 2.50 -10.55
C TYR A 622 -18.41 3.55 -10.39
N THR A 623 -17.30 3.15 -9.77
CA THR A 623 -16.14 4.05 -9.58
C THR A 623 -15.37 4.28 -10.88
N SER A 624 -15.45 3.33 -11.82
CA SER A 624 -14.87 3.41 -13.16
C SER A 624 -15.56 2.42 -14.09
N ASN A 625 -15.68 2.74 -15.38
CA ASN A 625 -16.17 1.77 -16.37
C ASN A 625 -15.07 0.84 -16.90
N ILE A 626 -13.80 1.13 -16.63
CA ILE A 626 -12.71 0.18 -16.82
C ILE A 626 -11.76 0.21 -15.62
N TYR A 627 -11.43 -0.95 -15.08
CA TYR A 627 -10.55 -1.06 -13.92
C TYR A 627 -9.69 -2.30 -14.00
N THR A 628 -8.52 -2.24 -13.37
CA THR A 628 -7.60 -3.37 -13.29
C THR A 628 -7.87 -4.14 -12.01
N ARG A 629 -7.99 -5.46 -12.12
CA ARG A 629 -8.19 -6.36 -11.00
C ARG A 629 -7.00 -7.31 -10.89
N ARG A 630 -6.41 -7.36 -9.70
CA ARG A 630 -5.30 -8.27 -9.39
C ARG A 630 -5.85 -9.60 -8.89
N VAL A 631 -5.43 -10.69 -9.50
CA VAL A 631 -5.57 -12.06 -8.99
C VAL A 631 -4.19 -12.70 -8.94
N LEU A 632 -4.07 -13.89 -8.34
CA LEU A 632 -2.78 -14.58 -8.17
C LEU A 632 -2.07 -14.84 -9.51
N SER A 633 -2.82 -15.02 -10.59
CA SER A 633 -2.31 -15.25 -11.94
C SER A 633 -1.98 -13.98 -12.73
N GLY A 634 -2.20 -12.79 -12.16
CA GLY A 634 -1.81 -11.52 -12.77
C GLY A 634 -2.86 -10.41 -12.66
N GLU A 635 -2.64 -9.34 -13.43
CA GLU A 635 -3.56 -8.22 -13.53
C GLU A 635 -4.49 -8.38 -14.74
N PHE A 636 -5.80 -8.23 -14.53
CA PHE A 636 -6.82 -8.34 -15.57
C PHE A 636 -7.55 -7.01 -15.70
N GLN A 637 -7.68 -6.51 -16.92
CA GLN A 637 -8.56 -5.37 -17.20
C GLN A 637 -10.01 -5.86 -17.28
N ILE A 638 -10.88 -5.20 -16.53
CA ILE A 638 -12.31 -5.48 -16.48
C ILE A 638 -13.04 -4.22 -16.92
N VAL A 639 -13.91 -4.39 -17.92
CA VAL A 639 -14.85 -3.36 -18.37
C VAL A 639 -16.18 -3.57 -17.63
N ASN A 640 -16.90 -2.48 -17.36
CA ASN A 640 -18.28 -2.56 -16.90
C ASN A 640 -19.07 -3.43 -17.90
N PRO A 641 -19.61 -4.59 -17.47
CA PRO A 641 -20.22 -5.56 -18.38
C PRO A 641 -21.44 -5.00 -19.11
N TRP A 642 -22.17 -4.08 -18.48
CA TRP A 642 -23.35 -3.45 -19.04
C TRP A 642 -22.98 -2.47 -20.15
N LEU A 643 -21.99 -1.61 -19.91
CA LEU A 643 -21.45 -0.70 -20.93
C LEU A 643 -20.87 -1.48 -22.10
N LEU A 644 -20.07 -2.52 -21.82
CA LEU A 644 -19.44 -3.33 -22.85
C LEU A 644 -20.48 -3.95 -23.78
N LYS A 645 -21.54 -4.52 -23.19
CA LYS A 645 -22.66 -5.08 -23.94
C LYS A 645 -23.34 -4.03 -24.84
N ASP A 646 -23.64 -2.85 -24.31
CA ASP A 646 -24.25 -1.78 -25.10
C ASP A 646 -23.35 -1.30 -26.25
N LEU A 647 -22.06 -1.13 -26.00
CA LEU A 647 -21.11 -0.73 -27.05
C LEU A 647 -20.95 -1.81 -28.12
N CYS A 648 -21.01 -3.09 -27.76
CA CYS A 648 -21.06 -4.21 -28.71
C CYS A 648 -22.35 -4.19 -29.53
N GLU A 649 -23.53 -4.03 -28.90
CA GLU A 649 -24.83 -3.96 -29.58
C GLU A 649 -24.94 -2.76 -30.53
N LEU A 650 -24.29 -1.64 -30.20
CA LEU A 650 -24.19 -0.45 -31.06
C LEU A 650 -23.12 -0.58 -32.16
N GLY A 651 -22.33 -1.67 -32.17
CA GLY A 651 -21.22 -1.83 -33.11
C GLY A 651 -20.05 -0.85 -32.89
N LEU A 652 -19.96 -0.24 -31.71
CA LEU A 652 -18.94 0.76 -31.35
C LEU A 652 -17.72 0.15 -30.65
N TRP A 653 -17.82 -1.07 -30.12
CA TRP A 653 -16.74 -1.70 -29.38
C TRP A 653 -15.61 -2.20 -30.30
N ASN A 654 -14.41 -1.67 -30.10
CA ASN A 654 -13.17 -2.12 -30.73
C ASN A 654 -11.96 -1.73 -29.86
N ASP A 655 -10.75 -2.17 -30.23
CA ASP A 655 -9.53 -1.85 -29.48
C ASP A 655 -9.26 -0.33 -29.38
N GLY A 656 -9.65 0.45 -30.40
CA GLY A 656 -9.57 1.92 -30.37
C GLY A 656 -10.49 2.52 -29.31
N MET A 657 -11.76 2.11 -29.27
CA MET A 657 -12.73 2.53 -28.25
C MET A 657 -12.24 2.19 -26.83
N LYS A 658 -11.76 0.95 -26.64
CA LYS A 658 -11.17 0.50 -25.37
C LYS A 658 -10.01 1.42 -24.94
N ASN A 659 -9.08 1.71 -25.85
CA ASN A 659 -7.93 2.56 -25.57
C ASN A 659 -8.34 4.01 -25.25
N LYS A 660 -9.37 4.56 -25.92
CA LYS A 660 -9.93 5.88 -25.59
C LYS A 660 -10.53 5.90 -24.17
N ILE A 661 -11.27 4.87 -23.78
CA ILE A 661 -11.85 4.77 -22.43
C ILE A 661 -10.75 4.67 -21.38
N ILE A 662 -9.70 3.90 -21.64
CA ILE A 662 -8.50 3.79 -20.79
C ILE A 662 -7.81 5.16 -20.66
N ALA A 663 -7.59 5.86 -21.79
CA ALA A 663 -6.98 7.20 -21.82
C ALA A 663 -7.77 8.22 -21.00
N HIS A 664 -9.10 8.09 -20.97
CA HIS A 664 -9.99 8.91 -20.13
C HIS A 664 -10.23 8.33 -18.73
N GLY A 665 -9.41 7.38 -18.27
CA GLY A 665 -9.48 6.85 -16.91
C GLY A 665 -10.80 6.13 -16.58
N GLY A 666 -11.41 5.50 -17.59
CA GLY A 666 -12.71 4.82 -17.49
C GLY A 666 -13.93 5.71 -17.69
N SER A 667 -13.74 6.99 -18.00
CA SER A 667 -14.83 7.89 -18.42
C SER A 667 -15.17 7.70 -19.90
N ILE A 668 -16.46 7.83 -20.22
CA ILE A 668 -16.96 7.86 -21.61
C ILE A 668 -17.48 9.24 -22.02
N GLN A 669 -17.44 10.24 -21.14
CA GLN A 669 -18.12 11.52 -21.36
C GLN A 669 -17.54 12.29 -22.56
N ASN A 670 -16.21 12.24 -22.70
CA ASN A 670 -15.45 12.99 -23.71
C ASN A 670 -15.24 12.22 -25.03
N ILE A 671 -15.88 11.07 -25.21
CA ILE A 671 -15.77 10.26 -26.44
C ILE A 671 -16.93 10.62 -27.37
N SER A 672 -16.66 11.32 -28.47
CA SER A 672 -17.69 11.87 -29.36
C SER A 672 -18.55 10.80 -30.04
N GLU A 673 -18.01 9.60 -30.29
CA GLU A 673 -18.73 8.51 -30.96
C GLU A 673 -19.85 7.90 -30.11
N ILE A 674 -19.82 8.08 -28.78
CA ILE A 674 -20.80 7.47 -27.87
C ILE A 674 -22.05 8.37 -27.74
N PRO A 675 -23.27 7.84 -27.94
CA PRO A 675 -24.51 8.60 -27.79
C PRO A 675 -24.69 9.22 -26.40
N TYR A 676 -25.39 10.35 -26.34
CA TYR A 676 -25.63 11.08 -25.09
C TYR A 676 -26.33 10.24 -24.01
N GLU A 677 -27.33 9.43 -24.40
CA GLU A 677 -28.08 8.58 -23.48
C GLU A 677 -27.20 7.53 -22.79
N ILE A 678 -26.23 6.96 -23.52
CA ILE A 678 -25.23 6.03 -22.98
C ILE A 678 -24.27 6.76 -22.04
N LYS A 679 -23.86 7.98 -22.39
CA LYS A 679 -23.02 8.83 -21.52
C LYS A 679 -23.69 9.12 -20.19
N GLU A 680 -24.97 9.48 -20.20
CA GLU A 680 -25.74 9.73 -18.98
C GLU A 680 -25.89 8.46 -18.12
N LEU A 681 -26.14 7.31 -18.74
CA LEU A 681 -26.33 6.03 -18.04
C LEU A 681 -25.07 5.54 -17.32
N TYR A 682 -23.90 5.72 -17.93
CA TYR A 682 -22.62 5.20 -17.43
C TYR A 682 -21.69 6.28 -16.87
N LYS A 683 -22.26 7.37 -16.33
CA LYS A 683 -21.50 8.30 -15.50
C LYS A 683 -20.82 7.57 -14.35
N THR A 684 -19.54 7.82 -14.17
CA THR A 684 -18.79 7.30 -13.03
C THR A 684 -19.11 8.11 -11.77
N VAL A 685 -18.78 7.59 -10.59
CA VAL A 685 -19.00 8.30 -9.31
C VAL A 685 -18.32 9.69 -9.25
N TRP A 686 -17.26 9.90 -10.03
CA TRP A 686 -16.51 11.16 -10.11
C TRP A 686 -17.23 12.22 -10.95
N GLU A 687 -18.17 11.79 -11.79
CA GLU A 687 -18.97 12.63 -12.68
C GLU A 687 -20.37 12.87 -12.10
N ILE A 688 -20.78 12.08 -11.11
CA ILE A 688 -22.03 12.23 -10.39
C ILE A 688 -21.83 13.24 -9.26
N SER A 689 -22.74 14.21 -9.18
CA SER A 689 -22.77 15.16 -8.07
C SER A 689 -22.95 14.43 -6.74
N GLN A 690 -22.06 14.65 -5.77
CA GLN A 690 -22.17 14.03 -4.45
C GLN A 690 -23.44 14.47 -3.70
N LYS A 691 -24.04 15.61 -4.08
CA LYS A 691 -25.35 16.03 -3.59
C LYS A 691 -26.44 14.99 -3.93
N VAL A 692 -26.42 14.45 -5.15
CA VAL A 692 -27.36 13.41 -5.60
C VAL A 692 -27.18 12.14 -4.79
N VAL A 693 -25.93 11.74 -4.54
CA VAL A 693 -25.60 10.57 -3.72
C VAL A 693 -26.15 10.74 -2.29
N ILE A 694 -25.98 11.93 -1.69
CA ILE A 694 -26.52 12.28 -0.37
C ILE A 694 -28.06 12.31 -0.39
N ASP A 695 -28.69 12.84 -1.43
CA ASP A 695 -30.14 12.89 -1.54
C ASP A 695 -30.75 11.49 -1.63
N LEU A 696 -30.15 10.59 -2.42
CA LEU A 696 -30.55 9.18 -2.47
C LEU A 696 -30.34 8.47 -1.13
N ALA A 697 -29.24 8.77 -0.42
CA ALA A 697 -28.95 8.23 0.90
C ALA A 697 -29.97 8.71 1.96
N ALA A 698 -30.38 9.99 1.91
CA ALA A 698 -31.39 10.54 2.81
C ALA A 698 -32.78 9.97 2.51
N ASP A 699 -33.13 9.84 1.22
CA ASP A 699 -34.40 9.27 0.78
C ASP A 699 -34.57 7.81 1.25
N ARG A 700 -33.51 6.99 1.14
CA ARG A 700 -33.54 5.62 1.68
C ARG A 700 -33.39 5.57 3.20
N GLY A 701 -32.75 6.58 3.81
CA GLY A 701 -32.52 6.67 5.25
C GLY A 701 -33.81 6.65 6.08
N ALA A 702 -34.92 7.13 5.52
CA ALA A 702 -36.24 7.05 6.11
C ALA A 702 -36.76 5.61 6.30
N PHE A 703 -36.17 4.62 5.61
CA PHE A 703 -36.53 3.21 5.70
C PHE A 703 -35.37 2.34 6.22
N ILE A 704 -34.35 2.97 6.82
CA ILE A 704 -33.19 2.30 7.41
C ILE A 704 -33.15 2.65 8.91
N ASP A 705 -33.51 1.69 9.76
CA ASP A 705 -33.58 1.87 11.21
C ASP A 705 -32.19 1.93 11.89
N GLN A 706 -31.17 1.39 11.24
CA GLN A 706 -29.76 1.58 11.59
C GLN A 706 -29.14 2.76 10.81
N SER A 707 -28.06 2.55 10.06
CA SER A 707 -27.44 3.52 9.14
C SER A 707 -26.97 2.82 7.86
N GLN A 708 -26.08 3.46 7.09
CA GLN A 708 -25.58 3.00 5.81
C GLN A 708 -24.13 3.47 5.59
N SER A 709 -23.27 2.63 5.03
CA SER A 709 -21.84 2.92 4.81
C SER A 709 -21.60 3.86 3.62
N LEU A 710 -21.84 5.16 3.81
CA LEU A 710 -21.85 6.13 2.71
C LEU A 710 -20.43 6.63 2.36
N ASN A 711 -19.80 6.05 1.34
CA ASN A 711 -18.57 6.63 0.78
C ASN A 711 -18.86 7.90 -0.03
N VAL A 712 -17.94 8.84 0.07
CA VAL A 712 -17.94 10.10 -0.69
C VAL A 712 -16.76 10.12 -1.64
N HIS A 713 -16.98 10.64 -2.85
CA HIS A 713 -15.96 10.71 -3.88
C HIS A 713 -15.77 12.15 -4.36
N LEU A 714 -14.56 12.70 -4.14
CA LEU A 714 -14.17 14.02 -4.64
C LEU A 714 -12.78 13.91 -5.23
N ALA A 715 -12.63 14.14 -6.54
CA ALA A 715 -11.34 13.99 -7.21
C ALA A 715 -10.27 14.91 -6.60
N SER A 716 -10.55 16.21 -6.53
CA SER A 716 -9.66 17.21 -5.92
C SER A 716 -10.45 17.97 -4.86
N PRO A 717 -10.54 17.44 -3.62
CA PRO A 717 -11.36 18.05 -2.58
C PRO A 717 -10.77 19.39 -2.14
N THR A 718 -11.62 20.40 -2.04
CA THR A 718 -11.31 21.67 -1.35
C THR A 718 -12.05 21.73 -0.02
N HIS A 719 -11.55 22.51 0.93
CA HIS A 719 -12.23 22.69 2.23
C HIS A 719 -13.66 23.22 2.06
N ALA A 720 -13.89 24.11 1.09
CA ALA A 720 -15.22 24.62 0.80
C ALA A 720 -16.18 23.52 0.32
N GLN A 721 -15.73 22.65 -0.60
CA GLN A 721 -16.54 21.53 -1.08
C GLN A 721 -16.85 20.53 0.04
N LEU A 722 -15.83 20.08 0.77
CA LEU A 722 -16.01 19.15 1.90
C LEU A 722 -16.93 19.73 2.97
N THR A 723 -16.73 21.01 3.33
CA THR A 723 -17.60 21.70 4.28
C THR A 723 -19.04 21.72 3.79
N SER A 724 -19.28 22.19 2.56
CA SER A 724 -20.63 22.26 2.00
C SER A 724 -21.33 20.90 1.98
N MET A 725 -20.58 19.84 1.67
CA MET A 725 -21.08 18.48 1.57
C MET A 725 -21.42 17.90 2.95
N HIS A 726 -20.52 18.02 3.94
CA HIS A 726 -20.79 17.53 5.30
C HIS A 726 -21.97 18.27 5.93
N PHE A 727 -22.05 19.60 5.79
CA PHE A 727 -23.21 20.36 6.25
C PHE A 727 -24.49 19.99 5.49
N TYR A 728 -24.40 19.64 4.21
CA TYR A 728 -25.55 19.16 3.46
C TYR A 728 -26.01 17.79 3.97
N ALA A 729 -25.10 16.83 4.14
CA ALA A 729 -25.38 15.52 4.73
C ALA A 729 -26.06 15.62 6.11
N HIS A 730 -25.51 16.47 6.98
CA HIS A 730 -26.08 16.80 8.29
C HIS A 730 -27.50 17.37 8.15
N LYS A 731 -27.70 18.44 7.36
CA LYS A 731 -29.02 19.07 7.18
C LYS A 731 -30.07 18.16 6.54
N ARG A 732 -29.66 17.18 5.73
CA ARG A 732 -30.55 16.16 5.17
C ARG A 732 -30.90 15.07 6.18
N GLY A 733 -30.35 15.13 7.39
CA GLY A 733 -30.64 14.23 8.50
C GLY A 733 -29.86 12.92 8.44
N LEU A 734 -28.78 12.78 7.66
CA LEU A 734 -28.04 11.52 7.65
C LEU A 734 -27.54 11.14 9.05
N LYS A 735 -27.49 9.84 9.35
CA LYS A 735 -26.87 9.31 10.60
C LYS A 735 -25.37 9.16 10.40
N THR A 736 -24.97 8.54 9.29
CA THR A 736 -23.59 8.51 8.80
C THR A 736 -23.47 9.51 7.65
N GLY A 737 -22.75 10.60 7.88
CA GLY A 737 -22.48 11.61 6.86
C GLY A 737 -21.40 11.17 5.88
N MET A 738 -20.41 10.42 6.35
CA MET A 738 -19.33 9.90 5.53
C MET A 738 -18.69 8.66 6.17
N TYR A 739 -18.56 7.60 5.39
CA TYR A 739 -17.68 6.47 5.66
C TYR A 739 -16.25 6.85 5.22
N TYR A 740 -15.81 6.51 4.01
CA TYR A 740 -14.54 7.03 3.47
C TYR A 740 -14.72 8.26 2.59
N LEU A 741 -13.76 9.19 2.68
CA LEU A 741 -13.45 10.11 1.60
C LEU A 741 -12.52 9.41 0.60
N ARG A 742 -12.95 9.32 -0.66
CA ARG A 742 -12.15 8.81 -1.78
C ARG A 742 -11.72 9.98 -2.66
N THR A 743 -10.42 10.10 -2.87
CA THR A 743 -9.79 11.12 -3.71
C THR A 743 -9.05 10.50 -4.89
N ARG A 744 -8.73 11.31 -5.92
CA ARG A 744 -7.89 10.90 -7.05
C ARG A 744 -6.79 11.93 -7.28
N PRO A 745 -5.53 11.52 -7.43
CA PRO A 745 -4.46 12.46 -7.78
C PRO A 745 -4.78 13.20 -9.08
N GLN A 746 -4.56 14.52 -9.11
CA GLN A 746 -4.82 15.36 -10.30
C GLN A 746 -3.92 14.99 -11.49
N SER A 747 -2.74 14.43 -11.22
CA SER A 747 -1.84 13.85 -12.21
C SER A 747 -1.76 12.34 -12.00
N ALA A 748 -2.63 11.57 -12.65
CA ALA A 748 -2.37 10.14 -12.79
C ALA A 748 -1.11 9.94 -13.63
N ALA A 749 -0.23 9.01 -13.21
CA ALA A 749 0.92 8.62 -14.00
C ALA A 749 0.47 8.24 -15.43
N ILE A 750 1.22 8.67 -16.43
CA ILE A 750 0.99 8.32 -17.85
C ILE A 750 0.80 6.80 -17.92
N GLN A 751 -0.38 6.35 -18.32
CA GLN A 751 -0.64 4.93 -18.48
C GLN A 751 0.18 4.43 -19.68
N PHE A 752 1.23 3.65 -19.39
CA PHE A 752 2.19 3.14 -20.38
C PHE A 752 1.58 2.21 -21.44
N THR A 753 0.28 1.89 -21.33
CA THR A 753 -0.43 0.92 -22.18
C THR A 753 -1.17 1.53 -23.36
N VAL A 754 -1.19 2.87 -23.49
CA VAL A 754 -1.95 3.56 -24.55
C VAL A 754 -1.00 4.25 -25.51
N ASP A 755 -1.35 4.23 -26.80
CA ASP A 755 -0.66 4.99 -27.84
C ASP A 755 -0.56 6.47 -27.45
N LYS A 756 0.61 7.06 -27.68
CA LYS A 756 0.95 8.40 -27.22
C LYS A 756 0.08 9.47 -27.88
N GLU A 757 -0.32 9.25 -29.13
CA GLU A 757 -1.21 10.14 -29.87
C GLU A 757 -2.63 10.19 -29.25
N ALA A 758 -3.19 9.03 -28.89
CA ALA A 758 -4.50 8.96 -28.22
C ALA A 758 -4.48 9.58 -26.81
N LEU A 759 -3.34 9.48 -26.10
CA LEU A 759 -3.14 10.16 -24.82
C LEU A 759 -3.05 11.69 -24.97
N ASP A 760 -2.41 12.18 -26.03
CA ASP A 760 -2.24 13.61 -26.27
C ASP A 760 -3.54 14.26 -26.77
N GLU A 761 -4.36 13.56 -27.57
CA GLU A 761 -5.73 13.99 -27.89
C GLU A 761 -6.62 14.06 -26.63
N ALA A 762 -6.57 13.03 -25.76
CA ALA A 762 -7.36 12.99 -24.53
C ALA A 762 -6.97 14.11 -23.54
N LYS A 763 -5.68 14.41 -23.43
CA LYS A 763 -5.17 15.54 -22.61
C LYS A 763 -5.59 16.90 -23.18
N SER A 764 -5.63 17.03 -24.51
CA SER A 764 -6.09 18.24 -25.20
C SER A 764 -7.59 18.48 -24.97
N ALA A 765 -8.39 17.42 -24.91
CA ALA A 765 -9.82 17.51 -24.55
C ALA A 765 -10.06 17.83 -23.06
N GLN A 766 -9.20 17.35 -22.15
CA GLN A 766 -9.30 17.63 -20.70
C GLN A 766 -8.80 19.02 -20.29
N SER A 767 -7.92 19.65 -21.07
CA SER A 767 -7.38 20.99 -20.78
C SER A 767 -8.30 22.15 -21.20
N GLY A 768 -9.39 21.85 -21.92
CA GLY A 768 -10.42 22.80 -22.31
C GLY A 768 -11.30 23.26 -21.14
N LYS A 769 -10.79 24.14 -20.26
CA LYS A 769 -11.65 24.97 -19.40
C LYS A 769 -12.38 25.99 -20.27
N SER A 770 -13.70 26.05 -20.10
CA SER A 770 -14.60 27.06 -20.66
C SER A 770 -14.12 28.49 -20.39
N THR A 771 -13.53 29.12 -21.40
CA THR A 771 -13.52 30.58 -21.53
C THR A 771 -14.92 31.02 -21.95
N PRO A 772 -15.52 32.08 -21.36
CA PRO A 772 -16.79 32.60 -21.84
C PRO A 772 -16.58 33.14 -23.25
N THR A 773 -17.11 32.45 -24.25
CA THR A 773 -17.03 32.87 -25.65
C THR A 773 -18.02 34.02 -25.85
N SER A 774 -17.50 35.19 -26.22
CA SER A 774 -18.26 36.27 -26.82
C SER A 774 -19.02 35.76 -28.04
N ALA A 775 -20.30 36.14 -28.17
CA ALA A 775 -21.15 35.82 -29.30
C ALA A 775 -20.49 36.20 -30.65
N PRO A 776 -20.67 35.41 -31.72
CA PRO A 776 -20.18 35.79 -33.04
C PRO A 776 -21.07 36.89 -33.63
N THR A 777 -20.46 38.03 -33.97
CA THR A 777 -21.09 39.06 -34.81
C THR A 777 -21.15 38.54 -36.26
N PRO A 778 -22.26 38.75 -37.01
CA PRO A 778 -22.43 38.15 -38.33
C PRO A 778 -21.53 38.81 -39.38
N PRO A 779 -21.14 38.09 -40.45
CA PRO A 779 -20.35 38.66 -41.54
C PRO A 779 -21.21 39.57 -42.41
N ASN A 780 -20.68 40.78 -42.63
CA ASN A 780 -21.22 41.78 -43.53
C ASN A 780 -20.71 41.48 -44.95
N ILE A 781 -21.55 40.87 -45.79
CA ILE A 781 -21.33 40.80 -47.24
C ILE A 781 -22.57 41.39 -47.91
N LEU A 782 -22.48 42.67 -48.26
CA LEU A 782 -23.30 43.30 -49.28
C LEU A 782 -22.48 43.30 -50.58
N ASN A 783 -22.90 42.46 -51.54
CA ASN A 783 -23.05 42.84 -52.93
C ASN A 783 -23.70 41.69 -53.72
N GLY A 784 -24.86 41.96 -54.31
CA GLY A 784 -25.37 41.22 -55.46
C GLY A 784 -26.79 40.67 -55.33
N VAL A 785 -27.70 41.36 -56.02
CA VAL A 785 -28.90 40.85 -56.74
C VAL A 785 -30.28 40.89 -56.01
N GLU A 786 -31.02 41.94 -56.39
CA GLU A 786 -32.45 42.06 -56.75
C GLU A 786 -33.61 41.41 -55.95
N ARG A 787 -34.46 42.32 -55.44
CA ARG A 787 -35.93 42.32 -55.26
C ARG A 787 -36.75 41.06 -55.65
N MET A 788 -37.64 40.63 -54.73
CA MET A 788 -39.10 40.77 -54.93
C MET A 788 -39.94 40.66 -53.64
N LYS A 789 -41.06 41.39 -53.67
CA LYS A 789 -42.10 41.76 -52.68
C LYS A 789 -42.79 40.64 -51.88
N LEU A 790 -43.34 41.00 -50.70
CA LEU A 790 -44.77 41.01 -50.31
C LEU A 790 -44.88 41.28 -48.78
N GLU A 791 -45.30 42.47 -48.36
CA GLU A 791 -46.66 42.86 -47.90
C GLU A 791 -47.21 42.13 -46.65
N ASP A 792 -47.08 42.84 -45.52
CA ASP A 792 -48.16 43.43 -44.71
C ASP A 792 -49.17 42.59 -43.89
N LYS A 793 -49.27 43.03 -42.63
CA LYS A 793 -50.48 43.36 -41.83
C LYS A 793 -50.95 42.46 -40.68
N ASN A 794 -50.78 43.07 -39.50
CA ASN A 794 -51.79 43.42 -38.48
C ASN A 794 -52.29 42.39 -37.46
N SER A 795 -51.72 42.52 -36.26
CA SER A 795 -52.32 43.14 -35.06
C SER A 795 -53.84 43.08 -34.83
N SER A 796 -54.22 42.70 -33.60
CA SER A 796 -54.84 43.60 -32.59
C SER A 796 -55.37 42.79 -31.37
N THR A 797 -54.87 43.07 -30.15
CA THR A 797 -55.56 43.76 -29.00
C THR A 797 -56.36 42.84 -28.06
N ARG A 798 -56.48 43.01 -26.72
CA ARG A 798 -55.87 43.87 -25.66
C ARG A 798 -56.37 43.40 -24.27
N SER A 799 -55.70 43.87 -23.21
CA SER A 799 -56.16 44.26 -21.84
C SER A 799 -55.43 43.50 -20.69
N ASN A 800 -54.50 44.17 -19.98
CA ASN A 800 -54.60 44.96 -18.73
C ASN A 800 -54.65 44.05 -17.47
N ALA A 801 -53.91 44.23 -16.36
CA ALA A 801 -52.95 45.26 -15.92
C ALA A 801 -52.17 44.77 -14.66
N ALA A 802 -51.09 45.50 -14.36
CA ALA A 802 -50.59 45.90 -13.02
C ALA A 802 -49.31 45.28 -12.42
N ARG A 803 -48.32 46.19 -12.28
CA ARG A 803 -47.35 46.44 -11.18
C ARG A 803 -45.92 45.86 -11.24
N ASN A 804 -45.06 46.76 -11.76
CA ASN A 804 -43.82 47.34 -11.21
C ASN A 804 -42.50 46.55 -11.15
N VAL A 805 -41.47 47.32 -11.48
CA VAL A 805 -40.13 47.02 -11.97
C VAL A 805 -39.09 47.61 -11.01
N SER A 806 -37.95 46.94 -10.82
CA SER A 806 -36.64 47.60 -10.81
C SER A 806 -35.47 46.60 -10.85
N THR A 807 -34.50 46.93 -11.71
CA THR A 807 -33.21 46.33 -12.15
C THR A 807 -32.13 46.10 -11.08
N PRO A 808 -31.05 45.35 -11.42
CA PRO A 808 -29.71 45.98 -11.39
C PRO A 808 -28.74 45.58 -12.53
N VAL A 809 -27.68 46.39 -12.69
CA VAL A 809 -26.57 46.33 -13.70
C VAL A 809 -25.22 46.02 -13.02
N ARG A 810 -24.25 45.55 -13.83
CA ARG A 810 -22.94 44.93 -13.52
C ARG A 810 -21.72 45.89 -13.73
N ALA A 811 -20.53 45.41 -13.32
CA ALA A 811 -19.13 45.95 -13.34
C ALA A 811 -18.55 46.35 -14.75
N ALA A 812 -17.32 46.86 -15.01
CA ALA A 812 -15.99 46.83 -14.35
C ALA A 812 -14.93 47.83 -14.99
N THR A 813 -13.84 48.14 -14.25
CA THR A 813 -12.36 48.36 -14.53
C THR A 813 -11.77 49.19 -15.72
N ILE A 814 -10.63 49.93 -15.51
CA ILE A 814 -9.32 49.94 -16.26
C ILE A 814 -8.23 50.92 -15.67
N SER A 815 -6.96 50.64 -16.01
CA SER A 815 -5.58 50.93 -15.48
C SER A 815 -4.78 52.13 -16.05
N ARG A 816 -3.64 52.53 -15.40
CA ARG A 816 -2.27 52.91 -15.91
C ARG A 816 -1.43 53.61 -14.79
N ALA A 817 -0.08 53.70 -14.70
CA ALA A 817 1.16 53.03 -15.16
C ALA A 817 2.41 53.74 -14.53
N VAL A 818 3.62 53.13 -14.66
CA VAL A 818 5.01 53.70 -14.78
C VAL A 818 6.07 53.36 -13.68
N SER A 819 7.25 52.93 -14.21
CA SER A 819 8.63 52.58 -13.75
C SER A 819 9.24 53.24 -12.49
N GLY A 820 10.33 52.78 -11.84
CA GLY A 820 11.33 51.73 -12.04
C GLY A 820 12.61 52.02 -11.21
N ILE A 821 13.43 50.98 -10.98
CA ILE A 821 14.90 50.98 -10.70
C ILE A 821 15.43 51.12 -9.23
N GLU A 822 16.22 50.09 -8.86
CA GLU A 822 17.41 49.97 -7.97
C GLU A 822 17.38 49.65 -6.45
N ASN A 823 17.87 48.42 -6.19
CA ASN A 823 19.01 47.99 -5.34
C ASN A 823 18.90 47.64 -3.83
N THR A 824 19.06 46.33 -3.58
CA THR A 824 19.93 45.61 -2.61
C THR A 824 19.85 45.95 -1.11
N SER A 825 19.33 45.05 -0.26
CA SER A 825 20.04 43.97 0.50
C SER A 825 21.21 44.48 1.35
N SER A 826 21.30 44.32 2.68
CA SER A 826 21.44 43.05 3.40
C SER A 826 21.86 43.32 4.87
N ILE A 827 21.44 42.44 5.80
CA ILE A 827 22.22 41.79 6.89
C ILE A 827 23.08 42.68 7.84
N LYS A 828 22.86 42.62 9.18
CA LYS A 828 23.65 41.83 10.18
C LYS A 828 23.30 42.16 11.65
N ARG A 829 23.47 41.14 12.50
CA ARG A 829 23.46 41.10 13.98
C ARG A 829 24.57 41.94 14.62
N THR A 830 24.40 42.35 15.88
CA THR A 830 25.47 42.27 16.90
C THR A 830 24.93 42.14 18.33
N LEU A 831 25.64 41.34 19.12
CA LEU A 831 25.58 41.13 20.58
C LEU A 831 26.15 42.32 21.38
N SER A 832 25.84 42.31 22.69
CA SER A 832 26.77 42.41 23.84
C SER A 832 26.59 43.63 24.77
N SER A 833 26.47 43.33 26.07
CA SER A 833 27.23 44.01 27.15
C SER A 833 27.11 43.23 28.48
N HIS A 834 28.21 42.58 28.84
CA HIS A 834 28.97 42.64 30.11
C HIS A 834 28.76 43.94 30.95
N ILE A 835 28.96 44.07 32.27
CA ILE A 835 29.80 43.41 33.29
C ILE A 835 29.49 44.09 34.68
N ASP A 836 30.13 43.59 35.75
CA ASP A 836 30.42 44.17 37.11
C ASP A 836 29.62 43.58 38.30
N ILE A 837 30.18 42.74 39.21
CA ILE A 837 31.35 42.86 40.15
C ILE A 837 30.95 43.73 41.37
N GLU A 838 31.04 43.33 42.66
CA GLU A 838 32.23 43.08 43.53
C GLU A 838 31.73 42.68 44.95
N ASN A 839 32.23 41.62 45.60
CA ASN A 839 33.27 41.52 46.66
C ASN A 839 32.83 41.69 48.13
N ASP A 840 33.24 40.74 48.98
CA ASP A 840 34.21 40.95 50.09
C ASP A 840 34.56 39.59 50.75
N GLU A 841 35.82 39.14 50.69
CA GLU A 841 36.92 39.36 51.67
C GLU A 841 36.77 38.49 52.96
N ASN A 842 37.78 37.91 53.60
CA ASN A 842 39.22 37.75 53.40
C ASN A 842 39.68 36.69 54.44
N ASN A 843 40.52 35.70 54.08
CA ASN A 843 41.80 35.45 54.78
C ASN A 843 42.64 34.31 54.16
N GLN A 844 43.90 34.66 53.92
CA GLN A 844 45.09 33.89 53.54
C GLN A 844 45.76 33.21 54.75
N PRO A 845 46.94 32.52 54.67
CA PRO A 845 47.57 31.76 53.56
C PRO A 845 48.25 30.41 53.98
N ARG A 846 48.66 29.62 52.95
CA ARG A 846 49.85 28.71 52.79
C ARG A 846 50.28 27.78 53.95
N GLY A 847 50.56 26.48 53.76
CA GLY A 847 50.67 25.64 52.57
C GLY A 847 51.09 24.20 52.93
N GLU A 848 50.89 23.29 51.96
CA GLU A 848 51.54 21.98 51.70
C GLU A 848 51.79 20.99 52.87
N GLU A 849 50.99 19.92 52.94
CA GLU A 849 51.38 18.54 52.53
C GLU A 849 50.28 17.51 52.89
N ILE A 850 49.80 16.85 51.83
CA ILE A 850 49.36 15.46 51.62
C ILE A 850 48.91 14.56 52.81
N VAL A 851 47.78 13.88 52.52
CA VAL A 851 47.32 12.53 52.93
C VAL A 851 46.26 12.45 54.05
N ALA A 852 45.20 11.71 53.68
CA ALA A 852 44.27 10.94 54.50
C ALA A 852 43.02 11.65 55.08
N GLY A 853 41.89 11.34 54.42
CA GLY A 853 40.81 10.62 55.07
C GLY A 853 39.86 11.42 55.95
N GLU A 854 38.67 11.69 55.42
CA GLU A 854 37.41 11.48 56.15
C GLU A 854 36.23 11.47 55.16
N GLU A 855 35.26 10.64 55.50
CA GLU A 855 34.19 10.09 54.68
C GLU A 855 33.09 11.11 54.35
N THR A 856 32.58 11.05 53.12
CA THR A 856 31.16 11.34 52.83
C THR A 856 30.66 10.22 51.92
N GLU A 857 29.78 9.39 52.46
CA GLU A 857 28.92 8.47 51.72
C GLU A 857 28.02 9.28 50.79
N ASP A 858 27.90 8.88 49.53
CA ASP A 858 26.73 9.13 48.68
C ASP A 858 26.69 8.02 47.60
N GLU A 859 26.02 6.91 47.94
CA GLU A 859 25.45 5.98 46.95
C GLU A 859 24.17 6.63 46.40
N ASP A 860 24.22 7.21 45.21
CA ASP A 860 23.02 7.69 44.51
C ASP A 860 22.63 6.77 43.34
N GLU A 861 21.35 6.40 43.39
CA GLU A 861 20.59 5.52 42.51
C GLU A 861 20.83 5.77 41.00
N ILE A 862 21.17 4.70 40.29
CA ILE A 862 21.12 4.67 38.82
C ILE A 862 19.64 4.70 38.41
N ASP A 863 19.20 5.86 37.91
CA ASP A 863 17.87 6.10 37.37
C ASP A 863 17.41 5.00 36.39
N PHE A 864 16.26 4.40 36.70
CA PHE A 864 15.60 3.35 35.93
C PHE A 864 15.24 3.81 34.51
N GLU A 865 14.97 5.11 34.28
CA GLU A 865 14.72 5.63 32.93
C GLU A 865 15.98 5.57 32.06
N THR A 866 17.15 5.85 32.63
CA THR A 866 18.43 5.77 31.92
C THR A 866 18.80 4.33 31.57
N ALA A 867 18.51 3.37 32.47
CA ALA A 867 18.69 1.94 32.20
C ALA A 867 17.68 1.40 31.18
N LYS A 868 16.42 1.84 31.27
CA LYS A 868 15.33 1.48 30.35
C LYS A 868 15.56 2.05 28.95
N ALA A 869 16.00 3.30 28.82
CA ALA A 869 16.35 3.91 27.54
C ALA A 869 17.53 3.19 26.87
N ARG A 870 18.52 2.72 27.65
CA ARG A 870 19.60 1.87 27.14
C ARG A 870 19.12 0.49 26.70
N MET A 871 18.15 -0.11 27.41
CA MET A 871 17.54 -1.39 27.02
C MET A 871 16.67 -1.25 25.76
N GLU A 872 15.83 -0.22 25.68
CA GLU A 872 14.96 0.07 24.53
C GLU A 872 15.78 0.43 23.29
N ALA A 873 16.89 1.16 23.45
CA ALA A 873 17.82 1.43 22.36
C ALA A 873 18.47 0.13 21.85
N LYS A 874 18.96 -0.74 22.74
CA LYS A 874 19.51 -2.06 22.37
C LYS A 874 18.47 -2.95 21.70
N GLN A 875 17.22 -2.92 22.17
CA GLN A 875 16.12 -3.73 21.63
C GLN A 875 15.67 -3.24 20.25
N LEU A 876 15.59 -1.92 20.04
CA LEU A 876 15.31 -1.32 18.73
C LEU A 876 16.44 -1.59 17.72
N GLU A 877 17.69 -1.61 18.17
CA GLU A 877 18.85 -1.94 17.33
C GLU A 877 18.85 -3.42 16.95
N GLN A 878 18.53 -4.31 17.90
CA GLN A 878 18.33 -5.74 17.65
C GLN A 878 17.14 -6.00 16.71
N GLU A 879 16.00 -5.31 16.85
CA GLU A 879 14.83 -5.46 15.98
C GLU A 879 15.08 -4.97 14.55
N LYS A 880 15.84 -3.88 14.37
CA LYS A 880 16.27 -3.42 13.05
C LYS A 880 17.24 -4.39 12.40
N LEU A 881 18.16 -4.96 13.18
CA LEU A 881 19.09 -5.99 12.72
C LEU A 881 18.33 -7.27 12.34
N ILE A 882 17.35 -7.70 13.14
CA ILE A 882 16.48 -8.86 12.88
C ILE A 882 15.64 -8.65 11.61
N CYS A 883 15.01 -7.49 11.43
CA CYS A 883 14.27 -7.16 10.21
C CYS A 883 15.15 -7.14 8.95
N SER A 884 16.41 -6.74 9.09
CA SER A 884 17.43 -6.80 8.03
C SER A 884 17.87 -8.24 7.72
N ILE A 885 17.98 -9.08 8.75
CA ILE A 885 18.35 -10.50 8.63
C ILE A 885 17.19 -11.33 8.03
N GLU A 886 15.94 -11.06 8.42
CA GLU A 886 14.74 -11.80 7.98
C GLU A 886 14.37 -11.58 6.51
N ASN A 887 14.87 -10.51 5.88
CA ASN A 887 14.52 -10.16 4.50
C ASN A 887 15.73 -9.69 3.69
N LYS A 888 16.85 -10.42 3.79
CA LYS A 888 18.10 -10.17 3.05
C LYS A 888 17.85 -9.90 1.56
N GLU A 889 16.95 -10.65 0.92
CA GLU A 889 16.62 -10.50 -0.50
C GLU A 889 15.99 -9.14 -0.85
N ALA A 890 15.10 -8.61 0.00
CA ALA A 890 14.41 -7.34 -0.23
C ALA A 890 15.34 -6.14 -0.06
N SER A 891 16.22 -6.16 0.94
CA SER A 891 17.22 -5.11 1.18
C SER A 891 18.29 -5.09 0.08
N THR A 892 18.77 -6.26 -0.37
CA THR A 892 19.69 -6.37 -1.51
C THR A 892 19.03 -5.90 -2.82
N LEU A 893 17.76 -6.23 -3.04
CA LEU A 893 17.01 -5.79 -4.23
C LEU A 893 16.75 -4.27 -4.21
N ALA A 894 16.41 -3.70 -3.06
CA ALA A 894 16.22 -2.26 -2.89
C ALA A 894 17.53 -1.47 -3.07
N GLY A 895 18.63 -1.94 -2.47
CA GLY A 895 19.97 -1.38 -2.68
C GLY A 895 20.44 -1.49 -4.13
N GLY A 896 20.17 -2.63 -4.77
CA GLY A 896 20.42 -2.85 -6.20
C GLY A 896 19.62 -1.90 -7.10
N ALA A 897 18.32 -1.75 -6.86
CA ALA A 897 17.44 -0.85 -7.59
C ALA A 897 17.86 0.62 -7.41
N ALA A 898 18.18 1.03 -6.18
CA ALA A 898 18.71 2.36 -5.90
C ALA A 898 20.05 2.61 -6.62
N GLY A 899 20.93 1.61 -6.65
CA GLY A 899 22.20 1.65 -7.40
C GLY A 899 22.00 1.81 -8.91
N VAL A 900 21.01 1.12 -9.50
CA VAL A 900 20.67 1.27 -10.93
C VAL A 900 20.13 2.67 -11.22
N VAL A 901 19.20 3.17 -10.40
CA VAL A 901 18.65 4.53 -10.57
C VAL A 901 19.74 5.58 -10.44
N ALA A 902 20.60 5.49 -9.41
CA ALA A 902 21.73 6.38 -9.24
C ALA A 902 22.67 6.33 -10.46
N SER A 903 23.00 5.14 -10.96
CA SER A 903 23.87 4.96 -12.13
C SER A 903 23.30 5.60 -13.39
N VAL A 904 21.99 5.48 -13.62
CA VAL A 904 21.33 6.11 -14.78
C VAL A 904 21.38 7.63 -14.68
N LEU A 905 21.20 8.19 -13.49
CA LEU A 905 21.25 9.64 -13.27
C LEU A 905 22.67 10.21 -13.33
N THR A 906 23.67 9.50 -12.81
CA THR A 906 25.06 9.99 -12.73
C THR A 906 25.95 9.59 -13.92
N CYS A 907 25.52 8.65 -14.78
CA CYS A 907 26.33 8.18 -15.92
C CYS A 907 26.88 9.32 -16.81
N PRO A 908 26.13 10.39 -17.14
CA PRO A 908 26.68 11.51 -17.91
C PRO A 908 27.90 12.17 -17.24
N LEU A 909 27.86 12.35 -15.92
CA LEU A 909 28.96 12.93 -15.14
C LEU A 909 30.15 11.97 -15.07
N ASP A 910 29.88 10.67 -14.90
CA ASP A 910 30.90 9.62 -14.92
C ASP A 910 31.65 9.60 -16.26
N VAL A 911 30.94 9.65 -17.40
CA VAL A 911 31.58 9.65 -18.73
C VAL A 911 32.49 10.87 -18.91
N ILE A 912 32.05 12.05 -18.48
CA ILE A 912 32.84 13.28 -18.55
C ILE A 912 34.09 13.16 -17.65
N LYS A 913 33.92 12.72 -16.39
CA LYS A 913 35.02 12.49 -15.44
C LYS A 913 36.05 11.51 -16.00
N THR A 914 35.62 10.34 -16.46
CA THR A 914 36.51 9.29 -16.96
C THR A 914 37.28 9.73 -18.21
N ARG A 915 36.65 10.51 -19.11
CA ARG A 915 37.36 11.07 -20.27
C ARG A 915 38.39 12.10 -19.88
N LEU A 916 38.09 12.99 -18.94
CA LEU A 916 39.04 13.98 -18.42
C LEU A 916 40.24 13.29 -17.75
N GLN A 917 40.00 12.24 -16.97
CA GLN A 917 41.06 11.45 -16.30
C GLN A 917 41.96 10.69 -17.30
N ALA A 918 41.39 10.23 -18.42
CA ALA A 918 42.09 9.47 -19.45
C ALA A 918 42.95 10.32 -20.42
N GLN A 919 42.85 11.66 -20.37
CA GLN A 919 43.60 12.52 -21.29
C GLN A 919 45.13 12.37 -21.10
N LYS A 920 45.85 12.23 -22.23
CA LYS A 920 47.32 12.25 -22.28
C LYS A 920 47.78 13.55 -22.94
N LYS A 921 48.85 14.16 -22.42
CA LYS A 921 49.45 15.36 -23.00
C LYS A 921 50.21 14.99 -24.28
N SER A 922 49.65 15.29 -25.45
CA SER A 922 50.33 15.15 -26.75
C SER A 922 51.14 16.41 -27.06
N LYS A 923 52.31 16.28 -27.71
CA LYS A 923 53.16 17.42 -28.09
C LYS A 923 52.36 18.39 -28.97
N GLY A 924 51.97 19.54 -28.42
CA GLY A 924 51.33 20.65 -29.14
C GLY A 924 49.84 20.89 -28.87
N HIS A 925 49.15 20.05 -28.09
CA HIS A 925 47.72 20.26 -27.74
C HIS A 925 47.53 20.58 -26.24
N THR A 926 46.72 21.59 -25.94
CA THR A 926 46.22 21.89 -24.59
C THR A 926 45.22 20.83 -24.14
N LEU A 927 45.24 20.46 -22.86
CA LEU A 927 44.27 19.50 -22.28
C LEU A 927 42.85 20.07 -22.34
N ASP A 928 41.86 19.25 -22.67
CA ASP A 928 40.46 19.69 -22.82
C ASP A 928 39.85 19.93 -21.43
N GLY A 929 39.20 21.09 -21.22
CA GLY A 929 38.42 21.35 -20.02
C GLY A 929 37.10 20.57 -19.98
N VAL A 930 36.35 20.72 -18.87
CA VAL A 930 35.02 20.10 -18.71
C VAL A 930 34.06 20.52 -19.84
N ILE A 931 34.04 21.82 -20.15
CA ILE A 931 33.16 22.40 -21.19
C ILE A 931 33.56 21.89 -22.58
N ASP A 932 34.85 21.76 -22.85
CA ASP A 932 35.37 21.28 -24.14
C ASP A 932 35.05 19.79 -24.33
N THR A 933 35.20 18.99 -23.27
CA THR A 933 34.82 17.57 -23.26
C THR A 933 33.32 17.39 -23.51
N VAL A 934 32.47 18.23 -22.90
CA VAL A 934 31.01 18.23 -23.12
C VAL A 934 30.68 18.58 -24.57
N LYS A 935 31.28 19.64 -25.13
CA LYS A 935 31.09 20.03 -26.54
C LYS A 935 31.51 18.93 -27.50
N LYS A 936 32.65 18.28 -27.23
CA LYS A 936 33.20 17.17 -28.03
C LYS A 936 32.27 15.95 -28.02
N ILE A 937 31.75 15.54 -26.86
CA ILE A 937 30.77 14.44 -26.76
C ILE A 937 29.50 14.77 -27.56
N SER A 938 28.93 15.97 -27.34
CA SER A 938 27.71 16.41 -28.03
C SER A 938 27.87 16.45 -29.55
N HIS A 939 28.98 16.99 -30.05
CA HIS A 939 29.22 17.16 -31.47
C HIS A 939 29.61 15.85 -32.18
N GLU A 940 30.43 15.00 -31.56
CA GLU A 940 30.95 13.79 -32.21
C GLU A 940 30.03 12.57 -32.07
N GLN A 941 29.31 12.46 -30.94
CA GLN A 941 28.62 11.24 -30.50
C GLN A 941 27.15 11.45 -30.13
N GLY A 942 26.69 12.70 -30.06
CA GLY A 942 25.32 13.06 -29.66
C GLY A 942 24.95 12.60 -28.25
N TYR A 943 23.65 12.59 -27.94
CA TYR A 943 23.15 12.28 -26.60
C TYR A 943 23.53 10.87 -26.11
N LYS A 944 23.67 9.89 -27.02
CA LYS A 944 24.08 8.52 -26.68
C LYS A 944 25.52 8.44 -26.15
N GLY A 945 26.36 9.43 -26.46
CA GLY A 945 27.72 9.51 -25.96
C GLY A 945 27.82 9.62 -24.44
N TYR A 946 26.86 10.29 -23.80
CA TYR A 946 26.81 10.48 -22.34
C TYR A 946 26.45 9.22 -21.54
N TYR A 947 25.96 8.19 -22.22
CA TYR A 947 25.53 6.93 -21.60
C TYR A 947 26.38 5.73 -22.03
N LYS A 948 27.51 5.97 -22.71
CA LYS A 948 28.47 4.91 -23.04
C LYS A 948 29.06 4.33 -21.76
N GLY A 949 28.99 3.01 -21.60
CA GLY A 949 29.46 2.32 -20.39
C GLY A 949 28.38 2.07 -19.33
N LEU A 950 27.14 2.51 -19.54
CA LEU A 950 26.02 2.25 -18.62
C LEU A 950 25.74 0.75 -18.44
N GLY A 951 25.79 -0.04 -19.52
CA GLY A 951 25.57 -1.50 -19.47
C GLY A 951 26.57 -2.24 -18.55
N PRO A 952 27.90 -2.11 -18.77
CA PRO A 952 28.91 -2.64 -17.86
C PRO A 952 28.77 -2.12 -16.42
N THR A 953 28.35 -0.86 -16.24
CA THR A 953 28.13 -0.25 -14.93
C THR A 953 27.00 -0.93 -14.17
N ILE A 954 25.84 -1.12 -14.79
CA ILE A 954 24.69 -1.82 -14.19
C ILE A 954 25.03 -3.28 -13.89
N LEU A 955 25.76 -3.96 -14.80
CA LEU A 955 26.21 -5.34 -14.60
C LEU A 955 27.23 -5.50 -13.46
N GLY A 956 28.02 -4.46 -13.17
CA GLY A 956 29.02 -4.47 -12.10
C GLY A 956 28.46 -4.20 -10.71
N TYR A 957 27.47 -3.31 -10.58
CA TYR A 957 27.00 -2.86 -9.27
C TYR A 957 26.41 -3.97 -8.39
N LEU A 958 25.55 -4.83 -8.96
CA LEU A 958 24.92 -5.90 -8.19
C LEU A 958 25.96 -6.90 -7.62
N PRO A 959 26.90 -7.45 -8.42
CA PRO A 959 27.99 -8.27 -7.90
C PRO A 959 28.88 -7.56 -6.89
N THR A 960 29.26 -6.29 -7.12
CA THR A 960 30.13 -5.55 -6.20
C THR A 960 29.53 -5.45 -4.81
N TRP A 961 28.25 -5.08 -4.70
CA TRP A 961 27.58 -4.96 -3.40
C TRP A 961 27.31 -6.32 -2.75
N ALA A 962 26.93 -7.34 -3.53
CA ALA A 962 26.74 -8.68 -3.01
C ALA A 962 28.03 -9.26 -2.41
N ILE A 963 29.16 -9.10 -3.12
CA ILE A 963 30.49 -9.53 -2.64
C ILE A 963 30.89 -8.71 -1.42
N TYR A 964 30.71 -7.39 -1.47
CA TYR A 964 31.09 -6.50 -0.36
C TYR A 964 30.39 -6.89 0.94
N PHE A 965 29.05 -7.01 0.95
CA PHE A 965 28.32 -7.36 2.17
C PHE A 965 28.59 -8.79 2.64
N THR A 966 28.72 -9.75 1.71
CA THR A 966 29.02 -11.14 2.09
C THR A 966 30.38 -11.24 2.76
N VAL A 967 31.43 -10.66 2.16
CA VAL A 967 32.78 -10.70 2.73
C VAL A 967 32.86 -9.89 4.01
N TYR A 968 32.15 -8.77 4.09
CA TYR A 968 32.08 -7.94 5.29
C TYR A 968 31.49 -8.70 6.48
N ASP A 969 30.34 -9.34 6.29
CA ASP A 969 29.64 -10.10 7.35
C ASP A 969 30.49 -11.29 7.83
N GLU A 970 31.10 -12.02 6.90
CA GLU A 970 31.96 -13.18 7.21
C GLU A 970 33.24 -12.78 7.96
N VAL A 971 33.95 -11.75 7.48
CA VAL A 971 35.18 -11.26 8.14
C VAL A 971 34.84 -10.69 9.52
N LYS A 972 33.72 -9.97 9.65
CA LYS A 972 33.24 -9.48 10.94
C LYS A 972 32.92 -10.64 11.89
N ALA A 973 32.19 -11.66 11.44
CA ALA A 973 31.83 -12.82 12.25
C ALA A 973 33.07 -13.58 12.76
N ILE A 974 34.08 -13.75 11.89
CA ILE A 974 35.35 -14.40 12.25
C ILE A 974 36.10 -13.58 13.31
N LEU A 975 36.24 -12.26 13.11
CA LEU A 975 36.96 -11.39 14.03
C LEU A 975 36.24 -11.25 15.39
N SER A 976 34.92 -11.14 15.40
CA SER A 976 34.12 -11.10 16.64
C SER A 976 34.19 -12.42 17.40
N SER A 977 34.22 -13.57 16.71
CA SER A 977 34.34 -14.89 17.36
C SER A 977 35.69 -15.13 18.03
N LYS A 978 36.78 -14.61 17.44
CA LYS A 978 38.15 -14.76 17.99
C LYS A 978 38.42 -13.87 19.20
N ARG A 979 37.78 -12.70 19.29
CA ARG A 979 38.00 -11.72 20.38
C ARG A 979 37.08 -11.89 21.59
N GLY A 980 36.12 -12.80 21.55
CA GLY A 980 35.24 -13.09 22.69
C GLY A 980 34.24 -11.97 23.04
N ASP A 981 33.95 -11.09 22.08
CA ASP A 981 32.97 -10.00 22.22
C ASP A 981 31.77 -10.24 21.28
N PRO A 982 30.58 -10.64 21.79
CA PRO A 982 29.40 -10.94 20.98
C PRO A 982 28.75 -9.71 20.35
N ASP A 983 29.00 -8.50 20.88
CA ASP A 983 28.34 -7.27 20.45
C ASP A 983 29.16 -6.48 19.40
N GLY A 984 30.44 -6.84 19.16
CA GLY A 984 31.23 -6.42 18.00
C GLY A 984 31.26 -4.91 17.76
N VAL A 985 31.67 -4.13 18.78
CA VAL A 985 31.67 -2.65 18.75
C VAL A 985 33.09 -2.07 18.72
N ASP A 986 34.11 -2.84 18.32
CA ASP A 986 35.44 -2.26 18.12
C ASP A 986 35.60 -1.70 16.70
N TRP A 987 36.00 -0.42 16.62
CA TRP A 987 36.15 0.33 15.36
C TRP A 987 37.18 -0.31 14.42
N SER A 988 38.21 -0.94 14.98
CA SER A 988 39.25 -1.65 14.23
C SER A 988 38.68 -2.85 13.45
N THR A 989 37.71 -3.56 14.03
CA THR A 989 37.06 -4.73 13.42
C THR A 989 36.24 -4.32 12.21
N HIS A 990 35.50 -3.21 12.32
CA HIS A 990 34.74 -2.65 11.21
C HIS A 990 35.65 -2.16 10.09
N MET A 991 36.82 -1.61 10.41
CA MET A 991 37.79 -1.16 9.41
C MET A 991 38.45 -2.32 8.67
N ILE A 992 38.89 -3.36 9.39
CA ILE A 992 39.47 -4.57 8.78
C ILE A 992 38.43 -5.27 7.91
N ALA A 993 37.22 -5.49 8.42
CA ALA A 993 36.14 -6.10 7.64
C ALA A 993 35.77 -5.29 6.38
N SER A 994 35.72 -3.96 6.50
CA SER A 994 35.47 -3.08 5.34
C SER A 994 36.62 -3.12 4.34
N ALA A 995 37.87 -3.18 4.81
CA ALA A 995 39.04 -3.21 3.97
C ALA A 995 39.16 -4.53 3.20
N SER A 996 38.96 -5.66 3.87
CA SER A 996 38.94 -6.99 3.26
C SER A 996 37.80 -7.14 2.25
N ALA A 997 36.60 -6.63 2.58
CA ALA A 997 35.47 -6.61 1.67
C ALA A 997 35.73 -5.72 0.44
N GLY A 998 36.33 -4.55 0.63
CA GLY A 998 36.74 -3.64 -0.44
C GLY A 998 37.79 -4.25 -1.37
N ALA A 999 38.82 -4.88 -0.82
CA ALA A 999 39.89 -5.54 -1.59
C ALA A 999 39.37 -6.73 -2.39
N THR A 1000 38.52 -7.56 -1.78
CA THR A 1000 37.91 -8.73 -2.43
C THR A 1000 36.95 -8.29 -3.53
N GLY A 1001 36.11 -7.30 -3.26
CA GLY A 1001 35.21 -6.70 -4.25
C GLY A 1001 35.97 -6.08 -5.42
N ALA A 1002 37.04 -5.33 -5.15
CA ALA A 1002 37.89 -4.74 -6.19
C ALA A 1002 38.51 -5.82 -7.08
N THR A 1003 39.01 -6.91 -6.50
CA THR A 1003 39.63 -8.03 -7.24
C THR A 1003 38.63 -8.76 -8.12
N LEU A 1004 37.49 -9.17 -7.56
CA LEU A 1004 36.51 -9.96 -8.30
C LEU A 1004 35.76 -9.16 -9.37
N THR A 1005 35.59 -7.85 -9.17
CA THR A 1005 34.82 -7.00 -10.10
C THR A 1005 35.68 -6.15 -11.03
N ASN A 1006 37.02 -6.16 -10.89
CA ASN A 1006 37.94 -5.43 -11.78
C ASN A 1006 37.68 -5.66 -13.28
N PRO A 1007 37.39 -6.88 -13.76
CA PRO A 1007 37.11 -7.10 -15.18
C PRO A 1007 35.97 -6.22 -15.73
N LEU A 1008 34.91 -5.99 -14.94
CA LEU A 1008 33.77 -5.16 -15.33
C LEU A 1008 34.13 -3.68 -15.32
N TRP A 1009 34.98 -3.24 -14.39
CA TRP A 1009 35.49 -1.87 -14.34
C TRP A 1009 36.43 -1.54 -15.49
N VAL A 1010 37.31 -2.46 -15.91
CA VAL A 1010 38.13 -2.31 -17.12
C VAL A 1010 37.25 -2.14 -18.36
N VAL A 1011 36.21 -2.98 -18.50
CA VAL A 1011 35.26 -2.88 -19.61
C VAL A 1011 34.52 -1.54 -19.57
N LYS A 1012 34.02 -1.10 -18.41
CA LYS A 1012 33.38 0.21 -18.22
C LYS A 1012 34.30 1.33 -18.70
N THR A 1013 35.52 1.41 -18.18
CA THR A 1013 36.48 2.48 -18.47
C THR A 1013 36.80 2.54 -19.96
N ARG A 1014 37.06 1.40 -20.61
CA ARG A 1014 37.34 1.34 -22.06
C ARG A 1014 36.14 1.68 -22.94
N PHE A 1015 34.92 1.39 -22.47
CA PHE A 1015 33.70 1.78 -23.16
C PHE A 1015 33.47 3.30 -23.10
N MET A 1016 33.79 3.92 -21.96
CA MET A 1016 33.61 5.35 -21.70
C MET A 1016 34.60 6.23 -22.47
N THR A 1017 35.83 5.74 -22.68
CA THR A 1017 36.94 6.47 -23.33
C THR A 1017 37.07 6.23 -24.84
N GLN A 1018 36.14 5.49 -25.46
CA GLN A 1018 36.25 5.13 -26.87
C GLN A 1018 36.08 6.35 -27.82
N GLU A 1019 37.12 6.61 -28.63
CA GLU A 1019 37.18 7.69 -29.62
C GLU A 1019 36.71 7.24 -31.03
N LYS A 1020 36.37 8.22 -31.87
CA LYS A 1020 35.88 8.02 -33.25
C LYS A 1020 37.09 7.70 -34.15
N GLY A 1021 37.20 6.47 -34.65
CA GLY A 1021 38.34 5.99 -35.46
C GLY A 1021 38.92 4.64 -35.01
N THR A 1022 38.54 4.14 -33.83
CA THR A 1022 38.89 2.79 -33.34
C THR A 1022 37.75 1.80 -33.55
N ILE A 1023 38.05 0.50 -33.68
CA ILE A 1023 37.02 -0.56 -33.81
C ILE A 1023 36.09 -0.50 -32.58
N PRO A 1024 34.79 -0.21 -32.75
CA PRO A 1024 33.92 0.04 -31.64
C PRO A 1024 33.46 -1.25 -30.95
N TYR A 1025 33.44 -1.26 -29.62
CA TYR A 1025 32.75 -2.32 -28.88
C TYR A 1025 31.23 -2.18 -29.07
N ARG A 1026 30.59 -3.25 -29.56
CA ARG A 1026 29.14 -3.23 -29.87
C ARG A 1026 28.26 -3.36 -28.62
N HIS A 1027 28.66 -4.21 -27.68
CA HIS A 1027 27.99 -4.47 -26.40
C HIS A 1027 29.00 -5.06 -25.39
N THR A 1028 28.62 -5.14 -24.11
CA THR A 1028 29.50 -5.60 -23.01
C THR A 1028 30.16 -6.96 -23.30
N LEU A 1029 29.41 -7.95 -23.81
CA LEU A 1029 29.97 -9.27 -24.14
C LEU A 1029 31.02 -9.22 -25.26
N HIS A 1030 30.84 -8.38 -26.28
CA HIS A 1030 31.81 -8.19 -27.34
C HIS A 1030 33.08 -7.50 -26.82
N ALA A 1031 32.95 -6.62 -25.82
CA ALA A 1031 34.10 -6.02 -25.15
C ALA A 1031 34.88 -7.05 -24.31
N LEU A 1032 34.18 -7.89 -23.55
CA LEU A 1032 34.80 -8.99 -22.81
C LEU A 1032 35.54 -9.95 -23.75
N GLU A 1033 34.88 -10.44 -24.80
CA GLU A 1033 35.49 -11.36 -25.77
C GLU A 1033 36.69 -10.74 -26.50
N SER A 1034 36.58 -9.48 -26.91
CA SER A 1034 37.67 -8.78 -27.61
C SER A 1034 38.87 -8.51 -26.70
N ILE A 1035 38.66 -8.19 -25.42
CA ILE A 1035 39.77 -8.00 -24.46
C ILE A 1035 40.45 -9.34 -24.19
N TYR A 1036 39.68 -10.42 -24.00
CA TYR A 1036 40.22 -11.75 -23.79
C TYR A 1036 41.05 -12.22 -25.01
N LYS A 1037 40.53 -12.05 -26.23
CA LYS A 1037 41.24 -12.44 -27.46
C LYS A 1037 42.51 -11.63 -27.74
N ASN A 1038 42.52 -10.33 -27.40
CA ASN A 1038 43.62 -9.43 -27.77
C ASN A 1038 44.66 -9.23 -26.64
N GLU A 1039 44.28 -9.40 -25.38
CA GLU A 1039 45.13 -9.09 -24.22
C GLU A 1039 45.18 -10.23 -23.18
N GLY A 1040 44.44 -11.32 -23.39
CA GLY A 1040 44.36 -12.45 -22.46
C GLY A 1040 43.74 -12.06 -21.11
N MET A 1041 43.88 -12.95 -20.12
CA MET A 1041 43.36 -12.74 -18.76
C MET A 1041 44.01 -11.52 -18.07
N LYS A 1042 45.28 -11.23 -18.36
CA LYS A 1042 46.00 -10.07 -17.80
C LYS A 1042 45.35 -8.74 -18.17
N GLY A 1043 44.67 -8.66 -19.33
CA GLY A 1043 43.95 -7.45 -19.77
C GLY A 1043 42.82 -7.02 -18.82
N PHE A 1044 42.15 -7.97 -18.15
CA PHE A 1044 41.04 -7.69 -17.24
C PHE A 1044 41.45 -7.20 -15.86
N TYR A 1045 42.73 -7.34 -15.50
CA TYR A 1045 43.27 -6.96 -14.19
C TYR A 1045 44.15 -5.71 -14.23
N LYS A 1046 44.16 -4.99 -15.38
CA LYS A 1046 44.82 -3.68 -15.47
C LYS A 1046 44.19 -2.69 -14.49
N GLY A 1047 45.05 -1.97 -13.78
CA GLY A 1047 44.63 -1.03 -12.72
C GLY A 1047 44.16 -1.69 -11.42
N LEU A 1048 44.35 -3.01 -11.23
CA LEU A 1048 43.99 -3.69 -9.98
C LEU A 1048 44.78 -3.14 -8.78
N ILE A 1049 46.09 -2.97 -8.90
CA ILE A 1049 46.95 -2.46 -7.81
C ILE A 1049 46.47 -1.08 -7.32
N PRO A 1050 46.29 -0.06 -8.19
CA PRO A 1050 45.66 1.20 -7.77
C PRO A 1050 44.24 1.05 -7.23
N SER A 1051 43.48 0.03 -7.66
CA SER A 1051 42.14 -0.22 -7.11
C SER A 1051 42.18 -0.75 -5.68
N LEU A 1052 43.19 -1.57 -5.34
CA LEU A 1052 43.43 -2.05 -3.98
C LEU A 1052 43.90 -0.91 -3.06
N VAL A 1053 44.75 0.01 -3.57
CA VAL A 1053 45.09 1.25 -2.85
C VAL A 1053 43.84 2.09 -2.55
N GLY A 1054 42.81 2.02 -3.41
CA GLY A 1054 41.52 2.67 -3.18
C GLY A 1054 40.78 2.23 -1.92
N VAL A 1055 41.17 1.10 -1.29
CA VAL A 1055 40.65 0.68 0.02
C VAL A 1055 40.99 1.70 1.12
N THR A 1056 42.10 2.44 0.98
CA THR A 1056 42.48 3.53 1.89
C THR A 1056 41.44 4.65 1.98
N HIS A 1057 40.56 4.80 0.98
CA HIS A 1057 39.47 5.77 1.01
C HIS A 1057 38.53 5.55 2.20
N VAL A 1058 38.19 4.28 2.47
CA VAL A 1058 37.30 3.90 3.59
C VAL A 1058 38.01 4.11 4.93
N VAL A 1059 39.31 3.84 4.98
CA VAL A 1059 40.18 4.03 6.14
C VAL A 1059 40.26 5.51 6.55
N ILE A 1060 40.17 6.44 5.60
CA ILE A 1060 40.17 7.88 5.88
C ILE A 1060 38.75 8.40 6.16
N GLN A 1061 37.76 7.95 5.39
CA GLN A 1061 36.39 8.48 5.46
C GLN A 1061 35.77 8.26 6.85
N PHE A 1062 35.78 7.04 7.36
CA PHE A 1062 35.06 6.72 8.60
C PHE A 1062 35.61 7.45 9.84
N PRO A 1063 36.93 7.48 10.09
CA PRO A 1063 37.48 8.23 11.23
C PRO A 1063 37.20 9.73 11.16
N VAL A 1064 37.28 10.33 9.97
CA VAL A 1064 36.95 11.74 9.77
C VAL A 1064 35.46 12.00 10.03
N TYR A 1065 34.58 11.09 9.60
CA TYR A 1065 33.14 11.21 9.83
C TYR A 1065 32.81 11.17 11.33
N GLU A 1066 33.32 10.19 12.07
CA GLU A 1066 33.06 10.06 13.50
C GLU A 1066 33.66 11.21 14.30
N ARG A 1067 34.86 11.69 13.94
CA ARG A 1067 35.47 12.85 14.62
C ARG A 1067 34.69 14.16 14.37
N LEU A 1068 34.15 14.35 13.16
CA LEU A 1068 33.26 15.47 12.83
C LEU A 1068 31.94 15.38 13.59
N LYS A 1069 31.34 14.19 13.64
CA LYS A 1069 30.11 13.90 14.36
C LYS A 1069 30.27 14.15 15.86
N LEU A 1070 31.36 13.68 16.47
CA LEU A 1070 31.66 13.90 17.89
C LEU A 1070 31.90 15.38 18.21
N LYS A 1071 32.64 16.11 17.36
CA LYS A 1071 32.83 17.57 17.54
C LYS A 1071 31.51 18.32 17.45
N MET A 1072 30.65 17.98 16.49
CA MET A 1072 29.35 18.64 16.35
C MET A 1072 28.38 18.26 17.48
N LYS A 1073 28.43 17.03 17.99
CA LYS A 1073 27.66 16.60 19.17
C LYS A 1073 28.05 17.37 20.44
N LYS A 1074 29.35 17.65 20.62
CA LYS A 1074 29.86 18.48 21.74
C LYS A 1074 29.49 19.96 21.60
N ALA A 1075 29.31 20.46 20.38
CA ALA A 1075 28.97 21.86 20.12
C ALA A 1075 27.47 22.18 20.31
N ASP A 1076 26.58 21.21 20.08
CA ASP A 1076 25.12 21.41 20.09
C ASP A 1076 24.41 20.91 21.36
N ASN A 1077 25.14 20.38 22.37
CA ASN A 1077 24.59 19.87 23.64
C ASN A 1077 23.30 19.02 23.48
N GLY A 1078 23.25 18.14 22.46
CA GLY A 1078 22.04 17.37 22.11
C GLY A 1078 22.18 16.48 20.86
N GLU A 1079 21.06 15.88 20.44
CA GLU A 1079 20.99 15.02 19.24
C GLU A 1079 21.22 15.79 17.93
N LEU A 1080 22.11 15.26 17.10
CA LEU A 1080 22.45 15.84 15.80
C LEU A 1080 21.29 15.72 14.81
N SER A 1081 20.90 16.85 14.21
CA SER A 1081 19.90 16.85 13.12
C SER A 1081 20.36 15.99 11.93
N THR A 1082 19.40 15.46 11.16
CA THR A 1082 19.68 14.71 9.92
C THR A 1082 20.50 15.51 8.92
N ILE A 1083 20.33 16.83 8.87
CA ILE A 1083 21.10 17.73 8.00
C ILE A 1083 22.55 17.81 8.48
N SER A 1084 22.78 17.88 9.79
CA SER A 1084 24.11 17.89 10.40
C SER A 1084 24.86 16.59 10.11
N LEU A 1085 24.18 15.44 10.25
CA LEU A 1085 24.76 14.14 9.91
C LEU A 1085 25.12 14.02 8.41
N LEU A 1086 24.25 14.55 7.54
CA LEU A 1086 24.51 14.58 6.10
C LEU A 1086 25.69 15.51 5.75
N ALA A 1087 25.84 16.63 6.46
CA ALA A 1087 26.99 17.52 6.33
C ALA A 1087 28.29 16.84 6.78
N CYS A 1088 28.30 16.18 7.95
CA CYS A 1088 29.45 15.41 8.43
C CYS A 1088 29.86 14.35 7.40
N SER A 1089 28.89 13.60 6.87
CA SER A 1089 29.13 12.54 5.88
C SER A 1089 29.69 13.11 4.57
N SER A 1090 29.15 14.23 4.10
CA SER A 1090 29.59 14.89 2.86
C SER A 1090 31.01 15.44 2.98
N ILE A 1091 31.34 16.10 4.10
CA ILE A 1091 32.68 16.66 4.36
C ILE A 1091 33.71 15.54 4.48
N SER A 1092 33.42 14.50 5.26
CA SER A 1092 34.29 13.34 5.39
C SER A 1092 34.56 12.66 4.05
N LYS A 1093 33.50 12.43 3.26
CA LYS A 1093 33.63 11.83 1.93
C LYS A 1093 34.42 12.71 0.97
N MET A 1094 34.26 14.03 1.05
CA MET A 1094 35.04 14.98 0.24
C MET A 1094 36.52 14.94 0.61
N MET A 1095 36.86 14.94 1.89
CA MET A 1095 38.25 14.83 2.37
C MET A 1095 38.89 13.53 1.89
N ALA A 1096 38.25 12.39 2.13
CA ALA A 1096 38.74 11.09 1.66
C ALA A 1096 38.92 11.07 0.14
N SER A 1097 37.94 11.59 -0.61
CA SER A 1097 38.00 11.59 -2.08
C SER A 1097 39.11 12.48 -2.64
N VAL A 1098 39.41 13.62 -1.99
CA VAL A 1098 40.52 14.51 -2.39
C VAL A 1098 41.86 13.84 -2.10
N SER A 1099 42.04 13.30 -0.89
CA SER A 1099 43.28 12.64 -0.48
C SER A 1099 43.59 11.43 -1.35
N THR A 1100 42.58 10.65 -1.74
CA THR A 1100 42.79 9.47 -2.56
C THR A 1100 42.63 9.72 -4.06
N TYR A 1101 42.27 10.92 -4.52
CA TYR A 1101 42.03 11.18 -5.95
C TYR A 1101 43.16 10.74 -6.90
N PRO A 1102 44.47 10.88 -6.55
CA PRO A 1102 45.56 10.47 -7.44
C PRO A 1102 45.50 9.01 -7.90
N HIS A 1103 45.16 8.06 -7.01
CA HIS A 1103 45.10 6.64 -7.40
C HIS A 1103 43.96 6.38 -8.39
N GLU A 1104 42.84 7.11 -8.33
CA GLU A 1104 41.74 6.96 -9.30
C GLU A 1104 42.17 7.36 -10.70
N VAL A 1105 43.00 8.41 -10.83
CA VAL A 1105 43.54 8.87 -12.11
C VAL A 1105 44.51 7.84 -12.67
N VAL A 1106 45.43 7.33 -11.84
CA VAL A 1106 46.39 6.28 -12.23
C VAL A 1106 45.66 5.02 -12.67
N ARG A 1107 44.68 4.54 -11.89
CA ARG A 1107 43.81 3.41 -12.23
C ARG A 1107 43.19 3.61 -13.61
N THR A 1108 42.54 4.75 -13.82
CA THR A 1108 41.81 5.04 -15.05
C THR A 1108 42.75 5.04 -16.25
N ARG A 1109 43.94 5.61 -16.13
CA ARG A 1109 44.95 5.64 -17.21
C ARG A 1109 45.49 4.25 -17.55
N LEU A 1110 45.79 3.42 -16.54
CA LEU A 1110 46.24 2.05 -16.75
C LEU A 1110 45.17 1.15 -17.36
N GLN A 1111 43.90 1.35 -17.02
CA GLN A 1111 42.78 0.61 -17.60
C GLN A 1111 42.53 0.96 -19.08
N VAL A 1112 42.90 2.17 -19.51
CA VAL A 1112 42.79 2.63 -20.91
C VAL A 1112 43.93 2.10 -21.79
N GLU A 1113 45.08 1.77 -21.20
CA GLU A 1113 46.26 1.30 -21.93
C GLU A 1113 46.07 -0.10 -22.53
N ARG A 1114 46.27 -0.22 -23.85
CA ARG A 1114 46.21 -1.50 -24.60
C ARG A 1114 47.60 -2.15 -24.63
N SER A 1115 47.68 -3.49 -24.59
CA SER A 1115 48.98 -4.18 -24.69
C SER A 1115 49.60 -3.99 -26.09
N VAL A 1116 50.93 -3.98 -26.16
CA VAL A 1116 51.70 -3.85 -27.42
C VAL A 1116 51.38 -4.99 -28.40
N ILE A 1117 51.05 -6.19 -27.89
CA ILE A 1117 50.64 -7.35 -28.69
C ILE A 1117 49.30 -7.12 -29.40
N GLY A 1118 48.33 -6.48 -28.73
CA GLY A 1118 47.02 -6.16 -29.32
C GLY A 1118 47.11 -5.07 -30.40
N LEU A 1119 48.09 -4.17 -30.34
CA LEU A 1119 48.38 -3.19 -31.40
C LEU A 1119 48.96 -3.87 -32.65
N ILE A 1120 49.78 -4.91 -32.49
CA ILE A 1120 50.37 -5.68 -33.60
C ILE A 1120 49.31 -6.55 -34.29
N VAL A 1121 48.41 -7.18 -33.53
CA VAL A 1121 47.29 -7.98 -34.08
C VAL A 1121 46.21 -7.09 -34.74
N ALA A 1122 45.97 -5.89 -34.22
CA ALA A 1122 45.07 -4.93 -34.85
C ALA A 1122 45.68 -4.33 -36.14
N ALA A 1123 47.00 -4.14 -36.19
CA ALA A 1123 47.70 -3.69 -37.39
C ALA A 1123 47.76 -4.75 -38.50
N SER A 1124 47.74 -6.05 -38.16
CA SER A 1124 47.73 -7.14 -39.15
C SER A 1124 46.35 -7.44 -39.75
N ALA A 1125 45.27 -6.87 -39.19
CA ALA A 1125 43.89 -7.11 -39.61
C ALA A 1125 43.28 -6.00 -40.51
N ALA A 1126 44.07 -5.01 -40.96
CA ALA A 1126 43.58 -3.95 -41.85
C ALA A 1126 43.64 -4.36 -43.34
N PRO A 1127 42.56 -4.21 -44.13
CA PRO A 1127 42.60 -4.47 -45.58
C PRO A 1127 43.40 -3.38 -46.32
N ALA A 1128 44.21 -3.81 -47.29
CA ALA A 1128 45.06 -2.98 -48.12
C ALA A 1128 44.24 -2.05 -49.03
N GLY A 1129 44.45 -0.72 -48.92
CA GLY A 1129 44.00 0.25 -49.92
C GLY A 1129 43.71 1.66 -49.41
N SER A 1130 44.74 2.48 -49.22
CA SER A 1130 44.82 3.91 -49.64
C SER A 1130 45.98 4.62 -48.93
N SER A 1131 46.88 5.19 -49.72
CA SER A 1131 48.12 5.88 -49.35
C SER A 1131 47.93 7.27 -48.71
N ALA A 1132 48.63 7.57 -47.60
CA ALA A 1132 49.52 8.74 -47.46
C ALA A 1132 50.18 8.82 -46.05
N GLN A 1133 51.52 8.77 -46.06
CA GLN A 1133 52.49 9.46 -45.18
C GLN A 1133 52.29 9.46 -43.64
N ASN A 1134 53.06 8.62 -42.95
CA ASN A 1134 54.09 9.06 -41.99
C ASN A 1134 54.92 7.87 -41.47
N GLU A 1135 56.17 7.82 -41.91
CA GLU A 1135 57.23 6.99 -41.33
C GLU A 1135 57.73 7.66 -40.04
N HIS A 1136 57.78 6.93 -38.92
CA HIS A 1136 58.86 6.99 -37.94
C HIS A 1136 58.85 5.74 -37.03
N ALA A 1137 59.67 4.77 -37.45
CA ALA A 1137 60.53 3.86 -36.70
C ALA A 1137 60.17 3.40 -35.26
N ALA A 1138 60.21 2.07 -35.05
CA ALA A 1138 61.24 1.45 -34.20
C ALA A 1138 61.24 -0.09 -34.35
N THR A 1139 62.32 -0.60 -34.93
CA THR A 1139 62.78 -1.99 -34.97
C THR A 1139 63.30 -2.44 -33.60
N VAL A 1140 62.95 -3.66 -33.15
CA VAL A 1140 63.70 -4.41 -32.13
C VAL A 1140 63.94 -5.84 -32.62
N ASP A 1141 65.17 -6.31 -32.37
CA ASP A 1141 65.90 -7.42 -32.96
C ASP A 1141 65.44 -8.81 -32.45
N LYS A 1142 65.62 -9.84 -33.27
CA LYS A 1142 65.02 -11.19 -33.14
C LYS A 1142 65.81 -12.18 -32.27
N ARG A 1143 66.76 -11.73 -31.45
CA ARG A 1143 67.61 -12.64 -30.63
C ARG A 1143 67.18 -12.78 -29.17
N ASP A 1144 66.44 -11.83 -28.61
CA ASP A 1144 65.93 -11.94 -27.22
C ASP A 1144 64.66 -12.79 -27.08
N PHE A 1145 64.05 -13.20 -28.20
CA PHE A 1145 62.82 -14.00 -28.20
C PHE A 1145 63.07 -15.50 -28.00
N GLY A 1146 64.31 -15.97 -28.21
CA GLY A 1146 64.70 -17.37 -28.02
C GLY A 1146 64.83 -17.75 -26.54
N ASP A 1147 65.43 -16.88 -25.74
CA ASP A 1147 65.68 -17.14 -24.31
C ASP A 1147 64.40 -17.00 -23.47
N PHE A 1148 63.43 -16.18 -23.93
CA PHE A 1148 62.14 -16.01 -23.27
C PHE A 1148 61.23 -17.25 -23.38
N ILE A 1149 61.37 -18.05 -24.44
CA ILE A 1149 60.56 -19.26 -24.67
C ILE A 1149 61.03 -20.40 -23.75
N GLN A 1150 62.33 -20.45 -23.39
CA GLN A 1150 62.89 -21.50 -22.54
C GLN A 1150 62.52 -21.31 -21.04
N GLY A 1151 62.33 -20.07 -20.57
CA GLY A 1151 61.93 -19.80 -19.17
C GLY A 1151 60.41 -19.93 -18.90
N ALA A 1152 59.58 -19.96 -19.95
CA ALA A 1152 58.13 -20.07 -19.82
C ALA A 1152 57.62 -21.51 -19.68
N GLU A 1153 58.47 -22.52 -19.98
CA GLU A 1153 58.12 -23.93 -19.78
C GLU A 1153 58.38 -24.41 -18.34
N ASP A 1154 59.31 -23.78 -17.60
CA ASP A 1154 59.60 -24.12 -16.20
C ASP A 1154 58.60 -23.51 -15.19
N THR A 1155 57.84 -22.47 -15.56
CA THR A 1155 56.82 -21.84 -14.69
C THR A 1155 55.45 -22.55 -14.68
N GLY A 1156 55.33 -23.64 -15.44
CA GLY A 1156 54.10 -24.44 -15.53
C GLY A 1156 53.85 -25.37 -14.34
N GLU A 1157 54.87 -25.68 -13.54
CA GLU A 1157 54.75 -26.53 -12.35
C GLU A 1157 54.49 -25.75 -11.04
N ASP A 1158 54.92 -24.48 -10.92
CA ASP A 1158 54.78 -23.68 -9.68
C ASP A 1158 53.36 -23.16 -9.38
N ILE A 1159 52.44 -23.17 -10.35
CA ILE A 1159 51.05 -22.70 -10.14
C ILE A 1159 50.19 -23.73 -9.39
N LYS A 1160 50.57 -25.02 -9.43
CA LYS A 1160 49.88 -26.06 -8.65
C LYS A 1160 50.27 -26.00 -7.17
N ASP A 1161 51.53 -25.69 -6.87
CA ASP A 1161 52.02 -25.61 -5.49
C ASP A 1161 51.56 -24.35 -4.73
N PHE A 1162 51.20 -23.27 -5.44
CA PHE A 1162 50.55 -22.11 -4.83
C PHE A 1162 49.20 -22.44 -4.17
N PHE A 1163 48.50 -23.48 -4.64
CA PHE A 1163 47.19 -23.89 -4.12
C PHE A 1163 47.21 -25.15 -3.27
N THR A 1164 48.30 -25.93 -3.27
CA THR A 1164 48.41 -27.18 -2.50
C THR A 1164 49.70 -27.28 -1.69
N GLY A 1165 49.93 -26.31 -0.82
CA GLY A 1165 50.62 -26.48 0.46
C GLY A 1165 52.12 -26.72 0.47
N GLU A 1166 52.90 -25.64 0.65
CA GLU A 1166 54.04 -25.58 1.62
C GLU A 1166 54.57 -24.15 1.91
N LYS A 1167 53.82 -23.08 1.59
CA LYS A 1167 54.11 -21.70 2.04
C LYS A 1167 52.90 -21.04 2.72
N ARG A 1168 52.56 -21.53 3.92
CA ARG A 1168 51.65 -20.83 4.87
C ARG A 1168 52.28 -19.59 5.53
N ASP A 1169 53.58 -19.41 5.34
CA ASP A 1169 54.39 -18.39 6.02
C ASP A 1169 53.97 -16.94 5.73
N TRP A 1170 53.37 -16.66 4.56
CA TRP A 1170 52.94 -15.29 4.23
C TRP A 1170 51.65 -14.87 4.94
N MET A 1171 50.70 -15.80 5.13
CA MET A 1171 49.44 -15.51 5.84
C MET A 1171 49.67 -15.31 7.34
N ASP A 1172 50.59 -16.09 7.92
CA ASP A 1172 50.99 -15.95 9.33
C ASP A 1172 51.78 -14.63 9.52
N LYS A 1173 52.70 -14.29 8.61
CA LYS A 1173 53.39 -12.97 8.62
C LYS A 1173 52.46 -11.78 8.39
N THR A 1174 51.41 -11.95 7.60
CA THR A 1174 50.40 -10.91 7.39
C THR A 1174 49.53 -10.77 8.66
N SER A 1175 49.18 -11.87 9.33
CA SER A 1175 48.49 -11.84 10.62
C SER A 1175 49.35 -11.16 11.69
N ASP A 1176 50.62 -11.53 11.83
CA ASP A 1176 51.56 -10.95 12.80
C ASP A 1176 51.80 -9.45 12.55
N PHE A 1177 51.87 -9.01 11.29
CA PHE A 1177 51.95 -7.59 10.94
C PHE A 1177 50.71 -6.81 11.40
N PHE A 1178 49.50 -7.36 11.18
CA PHE A 1178 48.25 -6.69 11.55
C PHE A 1178 47.93 -6.80 13.05
N ASP A 1179 48.40 -7.83 13.75
CA ASP A 1179 48.27 -7.97 15.20
C ASP A 1179 49.18 -6.98 15.94
N ASN A 1180 50.39 -6.70 15.43
CA ASN A 1180 51.31 -5.70 16.01
C ASN A 1180 50.90 -4.23 15.75
N ILE A 1181 49.96 -3.96 14.83
CA ILE A 1181 49.40 -2.61 14.58
C ILE A 1181 48.61 -2.10 15.78
N GLY A 1182 47.94 -3.01 16.51
CA GLY A 1182 47.16 -2.66 17.70
C GLY A 1182 48.05 -2.09 18.81
N ASP A 1183 49.16 -2.77 19.10
CA ASP A 1183 50.04 -2.42 20.21
C ASP A 1183 50.89 -1.17 19.93
N ALA A 1184 51.35 -0.98 18.68
CA ALA A 1184 52.14 0.20 18.29
C ALA A 1184 51.36 1.53 18.32
N PHE A 1185 50.04 1.49 18.15
CA PHE A 1185 49.17 2.69 18.19
C PHE A 1185 48.55 2.95 19.57
N THR A 1186 48.71 2.04 20.53
CA THR A 1186 48.23 2.22 21.91
C THR A 1186 49.35 2.35 22.97
N GLY A 1187 50.61 2.03 22.62
CA GLY A 1187 51.77 2.17 23.51
C GLY A 1187 52.45 3.55 23.46
N ASP A 1188 52.85 4.07 24.64
CA ASP A 1188 53.55 5.36 24.80
C ASP A 1188 55.05 5.30 24.44
N ASP A 1189 55.59 4.17 23.97
CA ASP A 1189 57.03 3.99 23.71
C ASP A 1189 57.38 4.21 22.22
N ASP A 1190 58.11 5.29 21.93
CA ASP A 1190 58.51 5.69 20.57
C ASP A 1190 59.42 4.69 19.87
N LYS A 1191 60.05 3.77 20.62
CA LYS A 1191 60.85 2.69 20.03
C LYS A 1191 59.98 1.66 19.30
N GLN A 1192 58.82 1.30 19.87
CA GLN A 1192 57.87 0.36 19.25
C GLN A 1192 57.28 0.91 17.95
N LYS A 1193 57.05 2.23 17.87
CA LYS A 1193 56.54 2.88 16.65
C LYS A 1193 57.57 2.88 15.52
N ARG A 1194 58.86 3.03 15.83
CA ARG A 1194 59.94 2.96 14.84
C ARG A 1194 60.18 1.54 14.34
N ASP A 1195 60.19 0.56 15.24
CA ASP A 1195 60.34 -0.86 14.89
C ASP A 1195 59.16 -1.31 13.99
N TRP A 1196 57.94 -0.81 14.24
CA TRP A 1196 56.77 -1.06 13.39
C TRP A 1196 56.90 -0.47 11.97
N VAL A 1197 57.46 0.73 11.82
CA VAL A 1197 57.68 1.34 10.49
C VAL A 1197 58.73 0.54 9.69
N GLU A 1198 59.74 -0.01 10.37
CA GLU A 1198 60.76 -0.86 9.76
C GLU A 1198 60.17 -2.22 9.34
N ASP A 1199 59.30 -2.81 10.16
CA ASP A 1199 58.56 -4.04 9.83
C ASP A 1199 57.54 -3.85 8.69
N ALA A 1200 56.88 -2.68 8.63
CA ALA A 1200 55.99 -2.32 7.53
C ALA A 1200 56.76 -2.19 6.21
N SER A 1201 57.93 -1.55 6.22
CA SER A 1201 58.79 -1.45 5.03
C SER A 1201 59.25 -2.82 4.56
N ASN A 1202 59.71 -3.67 5.47
CA ASN A 1202 60.13 -5.05 5.17
C ASN A 1202 58.96 -5.92 4.66
N PHE A 1203 57.74 -5.72 5.14
CA PHE A 1203 56.55 -6.42 4.65
C PHE A 1203 56.23 -6.05 3.20
N PHE A 1204 56.32 -4.76 2.83
CA PHE A 1204 56.09 -4.31 1.46
C PHE A 1204 57.22 -4.71 0.51
N ASP A 1205 58.47 -4.74 0.96
CA ASP A 1205 59.62 -5.24 0.16
C ASP A 1205 59.49 -6.74 -0.11
N ASN A 1206 59.10 -7.55 0.88
CA ASN A 1206 58.87 -8.99 0.71
C ASN A 1206 57.68 -9.32 -0.22
N ILE A 1207 56.65 -8.48 -0.25
CA ILE A 1207 55.54 -8.60 -1.21
C ILE A 1207 55.98 -8.22 -2.62
N GLY A 1208 56.89 -7.24 -2.75
CA GLY A 1208 57.53 -6.89 -4.01
C GLY A 1208 58.31 -8.06 -4.61
N ASP A 1209 59.19 -8.68 -3.82
CA ASP A 1209 60.02 -9.80 -4.27
C ASP A 1209 59.20 -11.09 -4.56
N ALA A 1210 58.02 -11.27 -3.93
CA ALA A 1210 57.15 -12.42 -4.19
C ALA A 1210 56.39 -12.37 -5.53
N PHE A 1211 56.33 -11.21 -6.20
CA PHE A 1211 55.49 -11.00 -7.37
C PHE A 1211 56.21 -10.47 -8.62
N THR A 1212 57.52 -10.24 -8.60
CA THR A 1212 58.27 -9.71 -9.75
C THR A 1212 59.61 -10.42 -9.98
N GLY A 1213 59.77 -11.04 -11.15
CA GLY A 1213 61.07 -11.55 -11.63
C GLY A 1213 62.02 -10.44 -12.13
N ASP A 1214 63.28 -10.81 -12.33
CA ASP A 1214 64.49 -9.98 -12.53
C ASP A 1214 64.49 -8.97 -13.70
N ASP A 1215 63.84 -7.80 -13.58
CA ASP A 1215 64.16 -6.68 -14.49
C ASP A 1215 64.40 -5.35 -13.74
N ASP A 1216 65.65 -4.91 -13.76
CA ASP A 1216 66.33 -4.20 -12.66
C ASP A 1216 66.29 -2.66 -12.76
N LYS A 1217 65.40 -2.10 -13.60
CA LYS A 1217 65.30 -0.65 -13.83
C LYS A 1217 63.99 -0.03 -13.34
N GLN A 1218 62.85 -0.71 -13.49
CA GLN A 1218 61.60 -0.30 -12.83
C GLN A 1218 61.65 -0.54 -11.32
N LYS A 1219 62.46 -1.51 -10.87
CA LYS A 1219 62.68 -1.83 -9.45
C LYS A 1219 63.28 -0.63 -8.69
N ARG A 1220 64.24 0.09 -9.27
CA ARG A 1220 64.89 1.26 -8.62
C ARG A 1220 64.01 2.49 -8.58
N ASP A 1221 63.34 2.83 -9.68
CA ASP A 1221 62.43 4.00 -9.72
C ASP A 1221 61.24 3.83 -8.75
N TRP A 1222 60.75 2.59 -8.58
CA TRP A 1222 59.63 2.31 -7.67
C TRP A 1222 60.05 2.29 -6.19
N ILE A 1223 61.25 1.77 -5.88
CA ILE A 1223 61.82 1.81 -4.53
C ILE A 1223 62.18 3.25 -4.14
N ASP A 1224 62.70 4.07 -5.06
CA ASP A 1224 63.00 5.48 -4.80
C ASP A 1224 61.71 6.29 -4.56
N ASP A 1225 60.64 6.05 -5.32
CA ASP A 1225 59.34 6.70 -5.12
C ASP A 1225 58.66 6.30 -3.78
N ILE A 1226 58.84 5.05 -3.34
CA ILE A 1226 58.36 4.55 -2.04
C ILE A 1226 59.22 5.08 -0.90
N GLY A 1227 60.54 5.15 -1.07
CA GLY A 1227 61.47 5.79 -0.14
C GLY A 1227 61.11 7.27 0.07
N GLN A 1228 60.82 7.99 -1.02
CA GLN A 1228 60.40 9.38 -0.96
C GLN A 1228 59.02 9.55 -0.31
N PHE A 1229 58.10 8.62 -0.54
CA PHE A 1229 56.81 8.60 0.15
C PHE A 1229 56.96 8.32 1.65
N SER A 1230 57.86 7.40 2.03
CA SER A 1230 58.19 7.08 3.43
C SER A 1230 58.85 8.25 4.16
N GLU A 1231 59.78 8.97 3.52
CA GLU A 1231 60.36 10.21 4.05
C GLU A 1231 59.31 11.32 4.20
N ASN A 1232 58.45 11.52 3.21
CA ASN A 1232 57.36 12.52 3.28
C ASN A 1232 56.35 12.21 4.38
N VAL A 1233 56.15 10.93 4.70
CA VAL A 1233 55.30 10.48 5.81
C VAL A 1233 56.02 10.67 7.14
N LYS A 1234 57.33 10.40 7.24
CA LYS A 1234 58.16 10.71 8.42
C LYS A 1234 58.14 12.21 8.75
N ASP A 1235 58.35 13.07 7.76
CA ASP A 1235 58.30 14.53 7.93
C ASP A 1235 56.92 15.06 8.34
N MET A 1236 55.84 14.34 8.00
CA MET A 1236 54.48 14.69 8.42
C MET A 1236 54.20 14.38 9.90
N PHE A 1237 54.98 13.50 10.52
CA PHE A 1237 54.82 13.09 11.92
C PHE A 1237 55.87 13.69 12.87
N ASP A 1238 57.05 14.08 12.38
CA ASP A 1238 58.10 14.75 13.17
C ASP A 1238 57.98 16.30 13.21
N GLY A 1239 56.94 16.88 12.60
CA GLY A 1239 56.66 18.31 12.63
C GLY A 1239 55.88 18.76 13.86
N ASP A 1240 56.57 19.01 14.98
CA ASP A 1240 56.05 19.84 16.08
C ASP A 1240 55.86 21.31 15.61
N ASP A 1241 54.72 21.91 15.98
CA ASP A 1241 54.24 23.29 15.72
C ASP A 1241 53.71 23.66 14.31
N LYS A 1242 52.41 23.37 14.05
CA LYS A 1242 51.35 24.35 13.69
C LYS A 1242 49.96 23.76 13.46
#